data_AF-A0A090S7C0-F1
#
_entry.id   AF-A0A090S7C0-F1
#
_cell.length_a   1.000
_cell.length_b   1.000
_cell.length_c   1.000
_cell.angle_alpha   90.00
_cell.angle_beta   90.00
_cell.angle_gamma   90.00
#
_symmetry.space_group_name_H-M   'P 1'
#
loop_
_entity.id
_entity.type
_entity.pdbx_description
1 polymer ?
#
loop_
_entity_poly.entity_id
_entity_poly.type
_entity_poly.pdbx_seq_one_letter_code
_entity_poly.pdbx_strand_id
1 'polypeptide(L)'
;MHLPEIRVPEFNLNGFDLSGFSLFGTSLSGREFFGFEIPDFEIPEFEVPDFSLGDYVDMDSLTIPAQAVNIPVFEIPNVIGIDWSERLPSFDHHYYLLQENEAGDWGDVMLALGDVNRLMGGGGDDVAIGVGRENIVYTGRGNDIAIMIGAENTWRDDYGENIAVAIGKKNTLHGGFDNDVMLAIGMENTLKGSTGDNFMAAIGNKNSISGDASVAEPNTTAKNVIFALGNENTVRAGFARSTVLTIGVKNDVKTTYLDDYVVSVGVENTVQLHKGKDVAFVMGIDNDIYGDDVDPFGSDNDVIVTAGMRNLVDGGGGNDGLFAGGLFNNVIGGTGDDLIVSMGGGSIVNGGTGNDVIATIGGANTVTGGLGNDFAINMGLANVVSLGEDNDTVLNIGLAGVSMGGDGDDVFLNLGWETFDLLTDSGATIVNNVLGGITDFMGSVVSAFGGDKEDSIASLFSFDDQSISLGNTGNDVFVAGFGSAQVTGGVGSDSYRFTLGSGRFDIYETADDSDINSLFIQRNANQADLSFSLDNLVLSEDQSQLDIVFNNESLGEIGLSGWGDNDVFEVEGLSSLTFADLKLHWDNMSDTAATQLRGFSAFDSAAALQAGAEATVAWLQDGEAGKVDFGSMNEGLTNVVDGIISDMHDAKTKIDNAVSLA
;
A
#
# COMPACT_ATOMS: atom_id res chain seq x y z
N MET A 1 -4.07 52.81 50.64
CA MET A 1 -3.79 51.64 51.49
C MET A 1 -2.60 50.96 50.81
N HIS A 2 -1.40 51.08 51.36
CA HIS A 2 -0.21 50.48 50.74
C HIS A 2 -0.33 48.95 50.87
N LEU A 3 -0.18 48.24 49.74
CA LEU A 3 -0.02 46.79 49.75
C LEU A 3 1.22 46.45 50.59
N PRO A 4 1.18 45.37 51.40
CA PRO A 4 2.36 44.90 52.13
C PRO A 4 3.48 44.52 51.14
N GLU A 5 4.74 44.70 51.55
CA GLU A 5 5.90 44.14 50.84
C GLU A 5 5.70 42.62 50.69
N ILE A 6 5.52 42.15 49.45
CA ILE A 6 5.53 40.73 49.11
C ILE A 6 6.97 40.37 48.77
N ARG A 7 7.63 39.63 49.67
CA ARG A 7 8.93 39.02 49.40
C ARG A 7 8.71 37.67 48.75
N VAL A 8 9.09 37.53 47.49
CA VAL A 8 9.06 36.23 46.81
C VAL A 8 10.23 35.39 47.32
N PRO A 9 10.01 34.15 47.79
CA PRO A 9 11.10 33.26 48.16
C PRO A 9 11.98 32.96 46.95
N GLU A 10 13.28 32.73 47.19
CA GLU A 10 14.22 32.30 46.16
C GLU A 10 13.72 30.99 45.54
N PHE A 11 13.33 31.04 44.27
CA PHE A 11 12.83 29.90 43.52
C PHE A 11 13.89 29.43 42.54
N ASN A 12 14.41 28.23 42.79
CA ASN A 12 15.31 27.52 41.89
C ASN A 12 14.60 26.22 41.48
N LEU A 13 14.20 26.14 40.22
CA LEU A 13 13.84 24.89 39.58
C LEU A 13 15.14 24.23 39.15
N ASN A 14 15.50 23.11 39.77
CA ASN A 14 16.58 22.28 39.25
C ASN A 14 16.11 21.74 37.89
N GLY A 15 16.95 21.88 36.89
CA GLY A 15 16.75 21.33 35.57
C GLY A 15 16.49 19.84 35.65
N PHE A 16 15.70 19.35 34.72
CA PHE A 16 15.46 17.92 34.57
C PHE A 16 15.80 17.52 33.14
N ASP A 17 16.44 16.37 33.05
CA ASP A 17 16.95 15.78 31.84
C ASP A 17 16.14 14.51 31.55
N LEU A 18 15.46 14.50 30.40
CA LEU A 18 14.67 13.37 29.94
C LEU A 18 15.46 12.38 29.07
N SER A 19 16.77 12.60 28.86
CA SER A 19 17.67 11.70 28.10
C SER A 19 17.70 10.25 28.64
N GLY A 20 17.29 10.04 29.89
CA GLY A 20 17.23 8.73 30.55
C GLY A 20 15.93 7.92 30.38
N PHE A 21 14.90 8.43 29.69
CA PHE A 21 13.63 7.70 29.46
C PHE A 21 13.77 6.63 28.36
N SER A 22 14.38 5.49 28.68
CA SER A 22 14.66 4.40 27.72
C SER A 22 13.48 3.47 27.43
N LEU A 23 12.24 3.98 27.31
CA LEU A 23 11.09 3.09 27.03
C LEU A 23 11.11 2.57 25.58
N PHE A 24 11.65 3.35 24.64
CA PHE A 24 11.65 3.04 23.20
C PHE A 24 12.83 2.20 22.75
N GLY A 25 14.05 2.59 23.15
CA GLY A 25 15.30 2.03 22.61
C GLY A 25 15.55 0.55 22.91
N THR A 26 14.85 -0.05 23.89
CA THR A 26 15.12 -1.44 24.30
C THR A 26 14.09 -2.46 23.82
N SER A 27 12.88 -2.02 23.44
CA SER A 27 11.77 -2.94 23.12
C SER A 27 11.56 -3.15 21.63
N LEU A 28 11.84 -2.16 20.78
CA LEU A 28 11.54 -2.21 19.33
C LEU A 28 12.67 -1.74 18.42
N SER A 29 13.52 -0.81 18.88
CA SER A 29 14.66 -0.27 18.12
C SER A 29 15.62 -1.36 17.65
N GLY A 30 16.03 -1.32 16.38
CA GLY A 30 16.99 -2.25 15.79
C GLY A 30 16.51 -3.70 15.76
N ARG A 31 15.20 -3.94 15.89
CA ARG A 31 14.62 -5.28 15.73
C ARG A 31 14.29 -5.52 14.28
N GLU A 32 14.83 -6.61 13.77
CA GLU A 32 14.52 -7.14 12.46
C GLU A 32 13.23 -7.98 12.50
N PHE A 33 12.32 -7.69 11.58
CA PHE A 33 11.12 -8.47 11.29
C PHE A 33 11.04 -8.70 9.78
N PHE A 34 11.38 -9.91 9.31
CA PHE A 34 11.22 -10.29 7.90
C PHE A 34 11.92 -9.35 6.91
N GLY A 35 13.16 -8.94 7.23
CA GLY A 35 13.94 -8.03 6.40
C GLY A 35 13.69 -6.55 6.66
N PHE A 36 12.78 -6.20 7.58
CA PHE A 36 12.53 -4.82 8.00
C PHE A 36 13.13 -4.56 9.38
N GLU A 37 14.07 -3.63 9.50
CA GLU A 37 14.65 -3.23 10.78
C GLU A 37 13.96 -1.94 11.27
N ILE A 38 13.23 -2.02 12.38
CA ILE A 38 12.60 -0.82 12.94
C ILE A 38 13.68 0.24 13.16
N PRO A 39 13.58 1.44 12.53
CA PRO A 39 14.59 2.47 12.62
C PRO A 39 14.92 2.81 14.08
N ASP A 40 16.17 3.23 14.31
CA ASP A 40 16.52 3.83 15.59
C ASP A 40 15.82 5.19 15.71
N PHE A 41 14.99 5.34 16.74
CA PHE A 41 14.29 6.58 17.04
C PHE A 41 14.96 7.28 18.23
N GLU A 42 15.50 8.46 17.98
CA GLU A 42 15.97 9.36 19.04
C GLU A 42 14.84 10.32 19.42
N ILE A 43 14.49 10.37 20.72
CA ILE A 43 13.66 11.47 21.23
C ILE A 43 14.54 12.72 21.22
N PRO A 44 14.05 13.88 20.76
CA PRO A 44 14.78 15.14 20.90
C PRO A 44 15.27 15.33 22.34
N GLU A 45 16.54 15.73 22.53
CA GLU A 45 17.06 16.06 23.85
C GLU A 45 16.19 17.16 24.48
N PHE A 46 15.32 16.77 25.41
CA PHE A 46 14.49 17.69 26.16
C PHE A 46 15.14 17.89 27.54
N GLU A 47 15.96 18.91 27.60
CA GLU A 47 16.52 19.44 28.83
C GLU A 47 15.78 20.73 29.19
N VAL A 48 15.16 20.78 30.36
CA VAL A 48 14.76 22.05 30.94
C VAL A 48 15.96 22.56 31.75
N PRO A 49 16.56 23.71 31.39
CA PRO A 49 17.71 24.25 32.11
C PRO A 49 17.29 24.66 33.53
N ASP A 50 18.27 24.74 34.43
CA ASP A 50 18.08 25.33 35.75
C ASP A 50 17.43 26.72 35.60
N PHE A 51 16.29 26.93 36.25
CA PHE A 51 15.60 28.21 36.25
C PHE A 51 15.65 28.83 37.65
N SER A 52 16.26 30.01 37.77
CA SER A 52 16.15 30.84 38.97
C SER A 52 15.31 32.07 38.69
N LEU A 53 14.24 32.25 39.47
CA LEU A 53 13.40 33.45 39.38
C LEU A 53 14.17 34.73 39.73
N GLY A 54 15.21 34.61 40.57
CA GLY A 54 16.07 35.74 40.99
C GLY A 54 16.94 36.32 39.87
N ASP A 55 17.13 35.57 38.77
CA ASP A 55 17.91 36.02 37.62
C ASP A 55 17.13 36.98 36.70
N TYR A 56 15.79 36.95 36.78
CA TYR A 56 14.89 37.69 35.88
C TYR A 56 14.06 38.75 36.58
N VAL A 57 13.99 38.73 37.92
CA VAL A 57 13.19 39.66 38.72
C VAL A 57 14.07 40.28 39.81
N ASP A 58 14.13 41.61 39.85
CA ASP A 58 14.79 42.34 40.94
C ASP A 58 13.99 42.13 42.23
N MET A 59 14.52 41.30 43.14
CA MET A 59 13.80 40.76 44.31
C MET A 59 13.34 41.85 45.31
N ASP A 60 13.84 43.07 45.17
CA ASP A 60 13.47 44.23 45.98
C ASP A 60 12.19 44.95 45.46
N SER A 61 11.74 44.66 44.22
CA SER A 61 10.43 45.09 43.70
C SER A 61 9.93 44.16 42.61
N LEU A 62 8.84 43.41 42.89
CA LEU A 62 8.18 42.54 41.92
C LEU A 62 7.48 43.39 40.83
N THR A 63 8.26 43.89 39.86
CA THR A 63 7.72 44.52 38.64
C THR A 63 8.12 43.64 37.46
N ILE A 64 7.23 42.72 37.09
CA ILE A 64 7.32 42.02 35.81
C ILE A 64 6.67 42.96 34.78
N PRO A 65 7.42 43.50 33.80
CA PRO A 65 6.83 44.36 32.77
C PRO A 65 5.85 43.54 31.92
N ALA A 66 4.85 44.20 31.32
CA ALA A 66 3.99 43.57 30.33
C ALA A 66 4.85 43.02 29.18
N GLN A 67 4.52 41.81 28.71
CA GLN A 67 5.27 41.10 27.67
C GLN A 67 4.32 40.56 26.61
N ALA A 68 4.79 40.59 25.36
CA ALA A 68 4.21 39.84 24.25
C ALA A 68 5.22 38.76 23.85
N VAL A 69 4.77 37.52 23.75
CA VAL A 69 5.60 36.35 23.42
C VAL A 69 5.05 35.69 22.16
N ASN A 70 5.95 35.35 21.22
CA ASN A 70 5.66 34.52 20.06
C ASN A 70 6.27 33.13 20.29
N ILE A 71 5.56 32.07 19.90
CA ILE A 71 6.06 30.69 20.01
C ILE A 71 7.02 30.39 18.84
N PRO A 72 8.16 29.71 19.08
CA PRO A 72 9.07 29.28 18.00
C PRO A 72 8.44 28.23 17.07
N VAL A 73 8.96 28.14 15.84
CA VAL A 73 8.55 27.14 14.84
C VAL A 73 9.03 25.74 15.25
N PHE A 74 8.15 24.74 15.15
CA PHE A 74 8.48 23.33 15.38
C PHE A 74 9.05 22.68 14.10
N GLU A 75 10.20 22.02 14.19
CA GLU A 75 10.71 21.17 13.11
C GLU A 75 10.19 19.73 13.30
N ILE A 76 9.45 19.22 12.30
CA ILE A 76 8.86 17.89 12.32
C ILE A 76 9.67 16.97 11.39
N PRO A 77 9.92 15.70 11.76
CA PRO A 77 10.60 14.76 10.88
C PRO A 77 9.92 14.68 9.52
N ASN A 78 10.70 14.63 8.45
CA ASN A 78 10.17 14.40 7.11
C ASN A 78 9.69 12.95 7.03
N VAL A 79 8.38 12.75 6.86
CA VAL A 79 7.75 11.44 6.72
C VAL A 79 7.30 11.30 5.28
N ILE A 80 7.67 10.19 4.66
CA ILE A 80 7.22 9.79 3.32
C ILE A 80 5.68 9.90 3.29
N GLY A 81 5.14 10.73 2.42
CA GLY A 81 3.69 10.88 2.29
C GLY A 81 3.11 12.20 2.79
N ILE A 82 3.85 12.97 3.59
CA ILE A 82 3.23 14.02 4.40
C ILE A 82 3.79 15.40 4.03
N ASP A 83 2.94 16.25 3.44
CA ASP A 83 3.20 17.69 3.37
C ASP A 83 2.87 18.38 4.69
N TRP A 84 3.87 18.52 5.57
CA TRP A 84 3.66 19.23 6.83
C TRP A 84 3.17 20.67 6.66
N SER A 85 3.41 21.33 5.51
CA SER A 85 2.92 22.70 5.29
C SER A 85 1.40 22.76 5.06
N GLU A 86 0.80 21.68 4.58
CA GLU A 86 -0.65 21.57 4.37
C GLU A 86 -1.35 20.90 5.56
N ARG A 87 -0.62 20.09 6.34
CA ARG A 87 -1.17 19.31 7.45
C ARG A 87 -1.05 20.00 8.81
N LEU A 88 -0.06 20.88 9.01
CA LEU A 88 0.08 21.56 10.29
C LEU A 88 -1.04 22.59 10.54
N PRO A 89 -1.60 22.63 11.77
CA PRO A 89 -2.42 23.75 12.21
C PRO A 89 -1.66 25.08 12.17
N SER A 90 -2.40 26.18 12.02
CA SER A 90 -1.85 27.52 12.25
C SER A 90 -1.86 27.82 13.74
N PHE A 91 -0.71 28.16 14.31
CA PHE A 91 -0.56 28.55 15.72
C PHE A 91 0.04 29.96 15.86
N ASP A 92 -0.22 30.86 14.90
CA ASP A 92 0.32 32.23 14.94
C ASP A 92 -0.51 33.10 15.88
N HIS A 93 -0.24 32.98 17.19
CA HIS A 93 -0.94 33.72 18.25
C HIS A 93 -0.02 34.61 19.10
N HIS A 94 -0.54 35.74 19.55
CA HIS A 94 0.12 36.66 20.48
C HIS A 94 -0.48 36.57 21.88
N TYR A 95 0.32 36.15 22.87
CA TYR A 95 -0.11 36.04 24.27
C TYR A 95 0.00 37.39 25.00
N TYR A 96 -1.10 37.89 25.55
CA TYR A 96 -1.21 39.18 26.25
C TYR A 96 -1.06 39.05 27.78
N LEU A 97 0.18 38.88 28.26
CA LEU A 97 0.44 38.63 29.68
C LEU A 97 0.50 39.91 30.53
N LEU A 98 -0.19 39.91 31.67
CA LEU A 98 -0.25 41.05 32.63
C LEU A 98 -0.75 42.35 31.98
N GLN A 99 -1.54 42.23 30.91
CA GLN A 99 -2.12 43.33 30.16
C GLN A 99 -3.50 42.94 29.62
N GLU A 100 -4.25 43.95 29.19
CA GLU A 100 -5.56 43.77 28.58
C GLU A 100 -5.39 43.25 27.14
N ASN A 101 -6.04 42.14 26.82
CA ASN A 101 -6.10 41.60 25.47
C ASN A 101 -7.13 42.37 24.61
N GLU A 102 -7.29 41.97 23.35
CA GLU A 102 -8.22 42.65 22.42
C GLU A 102 -9.70 42.55 22.84
N ALA A 103 -10.05 41.56 23.66
CA ALA A 103 -11.40 41.35 24.18
C ALA A 103 -11.71 42.19 25.44
N GLY A 104 -10.71 42.85 26.02
CA GLY A 104 -10.84 43.64 27.24
C GLY A 104 -10.60 42.86 28.53
N ASP A 105 -10.14 41.61 28.42
CA ASP A 105 -9.82 40.74 29.54
C ASP A 105 -8.32 40.80 29.86
N TRP A 106 -7.97 40.67 31.14
CA TRP A 106 -6.59 40.84 31.61
C TRP A 106 -5.92 39.51 31.81
N GLY A 107 -4.79 39.28 31.14
CA GLY A 107 -3.99 38.08 31.33
C GLY A 107 -3.25 38.07 32.67
N ASP A 108 -3.21 36.91 33.33
CA ASP A 108 -2.56 36.67 34.61
C ASP A 108 -1.31 35.77 34.50
N VAL A 109 -0.44 35.84 35.50
CA VAL A 109 0.70 34.90 35.65
C VAL A 109 0.60 34.24 37.02
N MET A 110 0.46 32.91 37.04
CA MET A 110 0.29 32.10 38.22
C MET A 110 1.42 31.07 38.38
N LEU A 111 2.02 31.02 39.57
CA LEU A 111 3.03 30.02 39.95
C LEU A 111 2.63 29.39 41.28
N ALA A 112 2.46 28.06 41.30
CA ALA A 112 2.13 27.31 42.51
C ALA A 112 3.12 26.17 42.74
N LEU A 113 3.67 26.14 43.96
CA LEU A 113 4.67 25.17 44.40
C LEU A 113 4.19 24.52 45.71
N GLY A 114 4.06 23.20 45.74
CA GLY A 114 3.46 22.50 46.89
C GLY A 114 3.22 21.02 46.66
N ASP A 115 2.60 20.30 47.61
CA ASP A 115 2.21 18.89 47.39
C ASP A 115 0.99 18.79 46.45
N VAL A 116 -0.02 19.64 46.66
CA VAL A 116 -1.23 19.72 45.83
C VAL A 116 -1.44 21.17 45.43
N ASN A 117 -1.43 21.45 44.14
CA ASN A 117 -1.62 22.78 43.59
C ASN A 117 -2.92 22.84 42.79
N ARG A 118 -3.68 23.93 42.97
CA ARG A 118 -4.88 24.25 42.19
C ARG A 118 -4.76 25.68 41.68
N LEU A 119 -4.74 25.85 40.36
CA LEU A 119 -4.62 27.15 39.69
C LEU A 119 -5.85 27.38 38.82
N MET A 120 -6.35 28.62 38.79
CA MET A 120 -7.56 29.03 38.08
C MET A 120 -7.32 30.42 37.49
N GLY A 121 -7.20 30.51 36.15
CA GLY A 121 -6.87 31.75 35.43
C GLY A 121 -8.09 32.67 35.26
N GLY A 122 -9.13 32.17 34.59
CA GLY A 122 -10.40 32.88 34.45
C GLY A 122 -10.61 33.37 33.03
N GLY A 123 -10.44 34.66 32.79
CA GLY A 123 -10.58 35.26 31.46
C GLY A 123 -9.41 36.19 31.18
N GLY A 124 -8.87 36.15 29.96
CA GLY A 124 -7.61 36.80 29.61
C GLY A 124 -6.55 35.76 29.26
N ASP A 125 -5.41 36.19 28.73
CA ASP A 125 -4.34 35.26 28.34
C ASP A 125 -3.42 34.96 29.54
N ASP A 126 -3.54 33.75 30.07
CA ASP A 126 -2.98 33.34 31.35
C ASP A 126 -1.77 32.41 31.19
N VAL A 127 -0.79 32.56 32.08
CA VAL A 127 0.30 31.57 32.26
C VAL A 127 0.14 30.89 33.61
N ALA A 128 0.01 29.57 33.62
CA ALA A 128 -0.12 28.76 34.82
C ALA A 128 1.02 27.73 34.94
N ILE A 129 1.84 27.86 35.98
CA ILE A 129 2.93 26.90 36.27
C ILE A 129 2.66 26.23 37.62
N GLY A 130 2.43 24.92 37.60
CA GLY A 130 2.21 24.08 38.79
C GLY A 130 3.32 23.05 38.99
N VAL A 131 4.01 23.08 40.13
CA VAL A 131 5.03 22.10 40.48
C VAL A 131 4.72 21.45 41.83
N GLY A 132 4.51 20.14 41.84
CA GLY A 132 4.03 19.42 43.03
C GLY A 132 3.75 17.95 42.81
N ARG A 133 3.26 17.21 43.80
CA ARG A 133 2.83 15.81 43.58
C ARG A 133 1.59 15.75 42.70
N GLU A 134 0.65 16.67 42.92
CA GLU A 134 -0.62 16.77 42.19
C GLU A 134 -0.84 18.22 41.74
N ASN A 135 -1.02 18.44 40.44
CA ASN A 135 -1.30 19.76 39.88
C ASN A 135 -2.61 19.73 39.11
N ILE A 136 -3.53 20.62 39.46
CA ILE A 136 -4.80 20.82 38.75
C ILE A 136 -4.82 22.26 38.27
N VAL A 137 -4.80 22.45 36.95
CA VAL A 137 -4.79 23.75 36.29
C VAL A 137 -6.07 23.90 35.47
N TYR A 138 -6.73 25.02 35.65
CA TYR A 138 -7.84 25.45 34.80
C TYR A 138 -7.52 26.86 34.30
N THR A 139 -7.33 27.00 32.99
CA THR A 139 -6.87 28.26 32.40
C THR A 139 -8.05 29.17 32.07
N GLY A 140 -9.02 28.70 31.29
CA GLY A 140 -10.35 29.30 31.23
C GLY A 140 -10.65 29.83 29.84
N ARG A 141 -10.83 31.15 29.70
CA ARG A 141 -11.04 31.81 28.41
C ARG A 141 -9.86 32.70 28.08
N GLY A 142 -9.33 32.56 26.89
CA GLY A 142 -8.16 33.31 26.45
C GLY A 142 -7.12 32.34 25.92
N ASN A 143 -6.02 32.88 25.40
CA ASN A 143 -4.96 32.04 24.88
C ASN A 143 -3.99 31.81 26.01
N ASP A 144 -3.97 30.58 26.52
CA ASP A 144 -3.33 30.28 27.79
C ASP A 144 -2.13 29.33 27.64
N ILE A 145 -1.21 29.40 28.58
CA ILE A 145 -0.05 28.48 28.66
C ILE A 145 -0.06 27.80 30.03
N ALA A 146 -0.18 26.47 30.04
CA ALA A 146 -0.13 25.65 31.24
C ALA A 146 1.11 24.73 31.24
N ILE A 147 1.93 24.80 32.29
CA ILE A 147 3.04 23.88 32.53
C ILE A 147 2.85 23.19 33.89
N MET A 148 2.78 21.87 33.88
CA MET A 148 2.56 21.07 35.09
C MET A 148 3.61 19.99 35.25
N ILE A 149 4.30 19.99 36.40
CA ILE A 149 5.34 19.02 36.72
C ILE A 149 4.99 18.36 38.04
N GLY A 150 4.74 17.04 38.01
CA GLY A 150 4.27 16.31 39.17
C GLY A 150 3.89 14.86 38.93
N ALA A 151 3.59 14.10 39.97
CA ALA A 151 3.18 12.70 39.79
C ALA A 151 1.84 12.58 39.04
N GLU A 152 0.90 13.47 39.33
CA GLU A 152 -0.42 13.56 38.69
C GLU A 152 -0.69 14.99 38.23
N ASN A 153 -0.92 15.18 36.93
CA ASN A 153 -1.20 16.48 36.36
C ASN A 153 -2.53 16.46 35.61
N THR A 154 -3.36 17.48 35.83
CA THR A 154 -4.63 17.67 35.14
C THR A 154 -4.73 19.10 34.65
N TRP A 155 -4.92 19.27 33.34
CA TRP A 155 -5.28 20.54 32.73
C TRP A 155 -6.64 20.44 32.07
N ARG A 156 -7.38 21.55 32.15
CA ARG A 156 -8.62 21.75 31.44
C ARG A 156 -8.70 23.20 30.99
N ASP A 157 -9.28 23.39 29.82
CA ASP A 157 -9.59 24.71 29.29
C ASP A 157 -11.07 24.82 28.84
N ASP A 158 -11.53 26.04 28.58
CA ASP A 158 -12.80 26.30 27.91
C ASP A 158 -12.64 26.83 26.47
N TYR A 159 -11.98 27.96 26.22
CA TYR A 159 -11.88 28.59 24.88
C TYR A 159 -10.52 29.27 24.69
N GLY A 160 -9.94 29.15 23.50
CA GLY A 160 -8.75 29.88 23.06
C GLY A 160 -7.67 28.96 22.49
N GLU A 161 -6.62 29.56 21.93
CA GLU A 161 -5.50 28.82 21.35
C GLU A 161 -4.43 28.54 22.41
N ASN A 162 -4.53 27.38 23.07
CA ASN A 162 -3.77 27.12 24.28
C ASN A 162 -2.55 26.21 24.07
N ILE A 163 -1.58 26.34 24.96
CA ILE A 163 -0.48 25.38 25.10
C ILE A 163 -0.53 24.71 26.47
N ALA A 164 -0.51 23.38 26.50
CA ALA A 164 -0.41 22.63 27.74
C ALA A 164 0.72 21.58 27.69
N VAL A 165 1.63 21.66 28.66
CA VAL A 165 2.71 20.69 28.86
C VAL A 165 2.58 20.04 30.23
N ALA A 166 2.47 18.72 30.27
CA ALA A 166 2.41 17.95 31.52
C ALA A 166 3.47 16.85 31.58
N ILE A 167 4.23 16.83 32.67
CA ILE A 167 5.31 15.87 32.91
C ILE A 167 5.07 15.18 34.24
N GLY A 168 4.90 13.86 34.21
CA GLY A 168 4.44 13.13 35.38
C GLY A 168 4.21 11.65 35.21
N LYS A 169 3.79 10.95 36.28
CA LYS A 169 3.41 9.54 36.14
C LYS A 169 2.10 9.41 35.36
N LYS A 170 1.12 10.28 35.66
CA LYS A 170 -0.18 10.33 35.02
C LYS A 170 -0.52 11.76 34.61
N ASN A 171 -0.84 11.94 33.34
CA ASN A 171 -1.19 13.26 32.79
C ASN A 171 -2.57 13.19 32.11
N THR A 172 -3.41 14.20 32.37
CA THR A 172 -4.71 14.35 31.74
C THR A 172 -4.86 15.78 31.25
N LEU A 173 -4.82 15.96 29.93
CA LEU A 173 -4.93 17.26 29.27
C LEU A 173 -6.21 17.28 28.45
N HIS A 174 -7.14 18.16 28.80
CA HIS A 174 -8.36 18.35 28.03
C HIS A 174 -8.39 19.78 27.49
N GLY A 175 -8.19 19.89 26.18
CA GLY A 175 -8.42 21.08 25.40
C GLY A 175 -9.89 21.50 25.39
N GLY A 176 -10.07 22.78 25.15
CA GLY A 176 -11.33 23.49 25.13
C GLY A 176 -11.92 23.54 23.73
N PHE A 177 -12.46 24.70 23.38
CA PHE A 177 -12.74 25.06 21.99
C PHE A 177 -11.52 25.77 21.41
N ASP A 178 -11.42 25.81 20.07
CA ASP A 178 -10.31 26.42 19.32
C ASP A 178 -9.02 25.56 19.29
N ASN A 179 -7.90 26.10 18.82
CA ASN A 179 -6.72 25.33 18.42
C ASN A 179 -5.76 25.07 19.59
N ASP A 180 -5.60 23.83 20.04
CA ASP A 180 -4.73 23.53 21.19
C ASP A 180 -3.42 22.79 20.81
N VAL A 181 -2.34 23.10 21.54
CA VAL A 181 -1.07 22.37 21.55
C VAL A 181 -0.90 21.65 22.88
N MET A 182 -0.90 20.32 22.86
CA MET A 182 -0.79 19.48 24.06
C MET A 182 0.40 18.54 23.99
N LEU A 183 1.24 18.55 25.03
CA LEU A 183 2.33 17.60 25.22
C LEU A 183 2.24 16.93 26.59
N ALA A 184 2.14 15.61 26.62
CA ALA A 184 2.18 14.83 27.86
C ALA A 184 3.31 13.80 27.85
N ILE A 185 4.13 13.83 28.90
CA ILE A 185 5.24 12.88 29.09
C ILE A 185 5.03 12.15 30.41
N GLY A 186 4.86 10.84 30.36
CA GLY A 186 4.51 10.06 31.54
C GLY A 186 4.19 8.60 31.33
N MET A 187 3.98 7.83 32.41
CA MET A 187 3.63 6.41 32.29
C MET A 187 2.25 6.22 31.62
N GLU A 188 1.28 7.05 31.99
CA GLU A 188 -0.08 7.06 31.46
C GLU A 188 -0.48 8.48 31.05
N ASN A 189 -0.85 8.66 29.78
CA ASN A 189 -1.25 9.96 29.24
C ASN A 189 -2.65 9.88 28.63
N THR A 190 -3.47 10.88 28.91
CA THR A 190 -4.79 11.06 28.30
C THR A 190 -4.91 12.48 27.77
N LEU A 191 -5.05 12.63 26.45
CA LEU A 191 -5.20 13.92 25.78
C LEU A 191 -6.55 13.96 25.06
N LYS A 192 -7.22 15.11 25.13
CA LYS A 192 -8.46 15.35 24.40
C LYS A 192 -8.46 16.74 23.76
N GLY A 193 -8.47 16.82 22.43
CA GLY A 193 -8.50 18.07 21.66
C GLY A 193 -9.87 18.76 21.60
N SER A 194 -10.96 17.99 21.69
CA SER A 194 -12.34 18.50 21.66
C SER A 194 -12.80 19.11 20.32
N THR A 195 -12.37 20.31 19.92
CA THR A 195 -12.69 20.91 18.61
C THR A 195 -11.50 21.72 18.11
N GLY A 196 -11.50 22.14 16.84
CA GLY A 196 -10.46 23.03 16.32
C GLY A 196 -9.24 22.28 15.81
N ASP A 197 -8.22 23.02 15.37
CA ASP A 197 -7.01 22.43 14.82
C ASP A 197 -6.02 22.13 15.94
N ASN A 198 -5.85 20.85 16.32
CA ASN A 198 -5.07 20.47 17.49
C ASN A 198 -3.74 19.80 17.14
N PHE A 199 -2.68 20.14 17.88
CA PHE A 199 -1.44 19.35 17.94
C PHE A 199 -1.37 18.60 19.28
N MET A 200 -1.27 17.28 19.23
CA MET A 200 -1.27 16.43 20.42
C MET A 200 -0.13 15.42 20.40
N ALA A 201 0.75 15.47 21.39
CA ALA A 201 1.84 14.53 21.54
C ALA A 201 1.81 13.87 22.93
N ALA A 202 1.85 12.53 22.96
CA ALA A 202 1.91 11.75 24.19
C ALA A 202 3.05 10.72 24.15
N ILE A 203 3.92 10.76 25.16
CA ILE A 203 5.09 9.89 25.29
C ILE A 203 4.97 9.10 26.60
N GLY A 204 4.89 7.77 26.52
CA GLY A 204 4.61 6.98 27.71
C GLY A 204 4.52 5.47 27.56
N ASN A 205 4.13 4.76 28.63
CA ASN A 205 3.83 3.33 28.50
C ASN A 205 2.45 3.12 27.86
N LYS A 206 1.47 3.94 28.24
CA LYS A 206 0.11 3.91 27.71
C LYS A 206 -0.37 5.31 27.36
N ASN A 207 -0.78 5.50 26.12
CA ASN A 207 -1.31 6.77 25.62
C ASN A 207 -2.73 6.58 25.09
N SER A 208 -3.62 7.46 25.51
CA SER A 208 -4.97 7.57 24.96
C SER A 208 -5.18 9.00 24.47
N ILE A 209 -5.33 9.16 23.16
CA ILE A 209 -5.55 10.47 22.54
C ILE A 209 -6.87 10.44 21.80
N SER A 210 -7.71 11.43 22.06
CA SER A 210 -8.94 11.66 21.28
C SER A 210 -8.93 13.06 20.69
N GLY A 211 -9.08 13.18 19.39
CA GLY A 211 -9.32 14.46 18.73
C GLY A 211 -10.79 14.87 18.83
N ASP A 212 -11.32 15.37 17.73
CA ASP A 212 -12.54 16.17 17.76
C ASP A 212 -13.79 15.36 18.06
N ALA A 213 -14.62 15.87 18.97
CA ALA A 213 -15.83 15.20 19.45
C ALA A 213 -17.06 15.43 18.56
N SER A 214 -17.00 16.41 17.65
CA SER A 214 -18.06 16.72 16.70
C SER A 214 -17.48 17.32 15.44
N VAL A 215 -18.15 17.08 14.30
CA VAL A 215 -17.97 17.87 13.08
C VAL A 215 -18.08 19.34 13.46
N ALA A 216 -17.02 20.11 13.21
CA ALA A 216 -17.08 21.55 13.34
C ALA A 216 -18.21 22.10 12.43
N GLU A 217 -18.69 23.31 12.72
CA GLU A 217 -19.75 24.01 11.96
C GLU A 217 -19.67 23.74 10.44
N PRO A 218 -20.80 23.68 9.71
CA PRO A 218 -20.76 23.40 8.28
C PRO A 218 -19.79 24.36 7.55
N ASN A 219 -18.76 23.76 6.90
CA ASN A 219 -17.62 24.39 6.21
C ASN A 219 -16.34 24.68 7.03
N THR A 220 -16.18 24.16 8.24
CA THR A 220 -14.88 24.15 8.95
C THR A 220 -14.25 22.75 8.89
N THR A 221 -13.14 22.60 8.17
CA THR A 221 -12.34 21.37 8.12
C THR A 221 -11.24 21.48 9.19
N ALA A 222 -11.55 21.05 10.42
CA ALA A 222 -10.55 21.01 11.48
C ALA A 222 -9.40 20.08 11.11
N LYS A 223 -8.19 20.33 11.63
CA LYS A 223 -6.97 19.53 11.40
C LYS A 223 -6.35 19.04 12.70
N ASN A 224 -6.10 17.73 12.80
CA ASN A 224 -5.42 17.17 13.97
C ASN A 224 -4.05 16.59 13.61
N VAL A 225 -3.00 16.95 14.35
CA VAL A 225 -1.68 16.30 14.27
C VAL A 225 -1.43 15.56 15.57
N ILE A 226 -1.33 14.23 15.52
CA ILE A 226 -1.33 13.36 16.70
C ILE A 226 -0.09 12.45 16.70
N PHE A 227 0.77 12.60 17.71
CA PHE A 227 1.90 11.71 17.96
C PHE A 227 1.66 10.90 19.24
N ALA A 228 1.56 9.57 19.11
CA ALA A 228 1.43 8.67 20.26
C ALA A 228 2.58 7.67 20.28
N LEU A 229 3.47 7.83 21.26
CA LEU A 229 4.71 7.07 21.38
C LEU A 229 4.66 6.28 22.69
N GLY A 230 4.62 4.94 22.62
CA GLY A 230 4.57 4.11 23.82
C GLY A 230 4.27 2.63 23.59
N ASN A 231 4.26 1.81 24.65
CA ASN A 231 3.96 0.37 24.48
C ASN A 231 2.54 0.12 23.97
N GLU A 232 1.55 0.82 24.52
CA GLU A 232 0.14 0.77 24.11
C GLU A 232 -0.33 2.17 23.70
N ASN A 233 -0.76 2.33 22.45
CA ASN A 233 -1.34 3.58 21.95
C ASN A 233 -2.77 3.34 21.48
N THR A 234 -3.70 4.16 21.97
CA THR A 234 -5.07 4.21 21.47
C THR A 234 -5.36 5.62 20.99
N VAL A 235 -5.58 5.77 19.68
CA VAL A 235 -5.88 7.04 19.04
C VAL A 235 -7.29 6.97 18.44
N ARG A 236 -8.09 7.98 18.76
CA ARG A 236 -9.40 8.25 18.15
C ARG A 236 -9.35 9.65 17.58
N ALA A 237 -8.97 9.79 16.31
CA ALA A 237 -8.59 11.09 15.76
C ALA A 237 -9.79 12.08 15.64
N GLY A 238 -11.01 11.54 15.67
CA GLY A 238 -12.24 12.34 15.62
C GLY A 238 -12.59 12.76 14.21
N PHE A 239 -13.43 13.79 14.08
CA PHE A 239 -14.04 14.25 12.82
C PHE A 239 -13.17 15.21 11.98
N ALA A 240 -11.91 15.42 12.37
CA ALA A 240 -10.98 16.33 11.73
C ALA A 240 -10.12 15.61 10.68
N ARG A 241 -9.56 16.36 9.72
CA ARG A 241 -8.52 15.88 8.80
C ARG A 241 -7.26 15.60 9.63
N SER A 242 -6.90 14.35 9.83
CA SER A 242 -5.97 13.94 10.88
C SER A 242 -4.68 13.35 10.32
N THR A 243 -3.54 13.81 10.83
CA THR A 243 -2.24 13.20 10.62
C THR A 243 -1.80 12.52 11.91
N VAL A 244 -1.75 11.19 11.90
CA VAL A 244 -1.47 10.36 13.07
C VAL A 244 -0.17 9.61 12.88
N LEU A 245 0.75 9.73 13.84
CA LEU A 245 1.93 8.87 13.96
C LEU A 245 1.84 8.10 15.28
N THR A 246 1.79 6.77 15.20
CA THR A 246 1.84 5.90 16.36
C THR A 246 3.03 4.96 16.31
N ILE A 247 3.79 4.89 17.39
CA ILE A 247 4.93 3.96 17.54
C ILE A 247 4.77 3.21 18.85
N GLY A 248 4.74 1.87 18.78
CA GLY A 248 4.50 1.06 19.97
C GLY A 248 4.48 -0.44 19.79
N VAL A 249 4.27 -1.19 20.87
CA VAL A 249 4.06 -2.65 20.74
C VAL A 249 2.68 -2.90 20.16
N LYS A 250 1.67 -2.20 20.68
CA LYS A 250 0.30 -2.27 20.22
C LYS A 250 -0.25 -0.89 19.92
N ASN A 251 -0.73 -0.71 18.70
CA ASN A 251 -1.38 0.51 18.24
C ASN A 251 -2.82 0.21 17.81
N ASP A 252 -3.76 0.99 18.32
CA ASP A 252 -5.17 0.97 17.94
C ASP A 252 -5.55 2.39 17.50
N VAL A 253 -5.60 2.60 16.18
CA VAL A 253 -5.85 3.89 15.55
C VAL A 253 -7.19 3.84 14.82
N LYS A 254 -8.03 4.84 15.06
CA LYS A 254 -9.28 5.01 14.34
C LYS A 254 -9.46 6.48 13.97
N THR A 255 -9.67 6.72 12.69
CA THR A 255 -10.03 8.01 12.12
C THR A 255 -11.50 7.97 11.65
N THR A 256 -12.03 8.95 10.89
CA THR A 256 -13.49 8.99 10.68
C THR A 256 -14.05 9.42 9.31
N TYR A 257 -13.93 10.68 8.87
CA TYR A 257 -14.77 11.22 7.77
C TYR A 257 -14.04 12.07 6.74
N LEU A 258 -12.78 12.40 6.97
CA LEU A 258 -12.02 13.35 6.15
C LEU A 258 -10.68 12.72 5.80
N ASP A 259 -10.03 13.21 4.74
CA ASP A 259 -8.76 12.69 4.22
C ASP A 259 -7.63 12.61 5.27
N ASP A 260 -7.49 11.44 5.87
CA ASP A 260 -6.64 11.12 7.01
C ASP A 260 -5.31 10.51 6.54
N TYR A 261 -4.25 10.78 7.29
CA TYR A 261 -2.92 10.21 7.08
C TYR A 261 -2.49 9.48 8.33
N VAL A 262 -2.32 8.17 8.25
CA VAL A 262 -1.94 7.33 9.39
C VAL A 262 -0.62 6.65 9.12
N VAL A 263 0.34 6.85 10.02
CA VAL A 263 1.59 6.08 10.08
C VAL A 263 1.59 5.32 11.39
N SER A 264 1.53 3.99 11.34
CA SER A 264 1.51 3.15 12.54
C SER A 264 2.60 2.10 12.49
N VAL A 265 3.54 2.18 13.42
CA VAL A 265 4.67 1.25 13.53
C VAL A 265 4.57 0.49 14.85
N GLY A 266 4.52 -0.84 14.78
CA GLY A 266 4.48 -1.65 15.99
C GLY A 266 4.55 -3.15 15.80
N VAL A 267 4.27 -3.92 16.84
CA VAL A 267 4.17 -5.39 16.70
C VAL A 267 2.78 -5.77 16.22
N GLU A 268 1.76 -5.22 16.88
CA GLU A 268 0.35 -5.35 16.52
C GLU A 268 -0.21 -3.97 16.18
N ASN A 269 -0.78 -3.82 14.99
CA ASN A 269 -1.45 -2.59 14.58
C ASN A 269 -2.89 -2.90 14.18
N THR A 270 -3.83 -2.12 14.69
CA THR A 270 -5.20 -2.08 14.20
C THR A 270 -5.47 -0.65 13.75
N VAL A 271 -5.76 -0.45 12.47
CA VAL A 271 -6.05 0.84 11.86
C VAL A 271 -7.42 0.79 11.19
N GLN A 272 -8.27 1.77 11.49
CA GLN A 272 -9.58 1.92 10.85
C GLN A 272 -9.72 3.35 10.33
N LEU A 273 -9.73 3.50 9.02
CA LEU A 273 -9.77 4.77 8.33
C LEU A 273 -11.20 5.36 8.29
N HIS A 274 -12.20 4.50 8.07
CA HIS A 274 -13.58 4.93 7.78
C HIS A 274 -13.57 5.80 6.53
N LYS A 275 -14.37 6.87 6.44
CA LYS A 275 -14.56 7.61 5.20
C LYS A 275 -13.47 8.62 4.97
N GLY A 276 -13.09 8.81 3.72
CA GLY A 276 -12.21 9.88 3.27
C GLY A 276 -11.32 9.35 2.16
N LYS A 277 -10.51 10.23 1.56
CA LYS A 277 -9.40 9.76 0.73
C LYS A 277 -8.19 9.56 1.61
N ASP A 278 -8.07 8.40 2.22
CA ASP A 278 -7.13 8.19 3.30
C ASP A 278 -5.83 7.55 2.81
N VAL A 279 -4.75 7.80 3.54
CA VAL A 279 -3.44 7.22 3.27
C VAL A 279 -2.89 6.59 4.55
N ALA A 280 -2.62 5.29 4.50
CA ALA A 280 -2.07 4.55 5.64
C ALA A 280 -0.74 3.87 5.31
N PHE A 281 0.26 4.08 6.17
CA PHE A 281 1.51 3.33 6.21
C PHE A 281 1.59 2.55 7.52
N VAL A 282 1.41 1.23 7.44
CA VAL A 282 1.31 0.38 8.63
C VAL A 282 2.41 -0.67 8.61
N MET A 283 3.24 -0.70 9.66
CA MET A 283 4.40 -1.58 9.74
C MET A 283 4.35 -2.39 11.02
N GLY A 284 4.52 -3.71 10.93
CA GLY A 284 4.57 -4.55 12.12
C GLY A 284 4.60 -6.04 11.86
N ILE A 285 4.38 -6.86 12.88
CA ILE A 285 4.28 -8.32 12.67
C ILE A 285 2.87 -8.68 12.20
N ASP A 286 1.87 -8.08 12.85
CA ASP A 286 0.46 -8.39 12.69
C ASP A 286 -0.31 -7.08 12.52
N ASN A 287 -0.86 -6.88 11.32
CA ASN A 287 -1.53 -5.65 10.98
C ASN A 287 -2.95 -5.95 10.50
N ASP A 288 -3.93 -5.31 11.13
CA ASP A 288 -5.33 -5.29 10.68
C ASP A 288 -5.67 -3.86 10.25
N ILE A 289 -5.87 -3.65 8.95
CA ILE A 289 -6.21 -2.35 8.37
C ILE A 289 -7.56 -2.46 7.66
N TYR A 290 -8.43 -1.51 7.95
CA TYR A 290 -9.72 -1.34 7.30
C TYR A 290 -9.78 0.09 6.75
N GLY A 291 -10.04 0.21 5.45
CA GLY A 291 -10.34 1.46 4.76
C GLY A 291 -11.75 1.95 5.09
N ASP A 292 -12.55 2.11 4.05
CA ASP A 292 -13.90 2.64 4.08
C ASP A 292 -14.95 1.67 4.64
N ASP A 293 -15.90 2.20 5.42
CA ASP A 293 -17.12 1.47 5.75
C ASP A 293 -18.04 1.49 4.52
N VAL A 294 -18.38 0.32 3.94
CA VAL A 294 -19.32 0.22 2.82
C VAL A 294 -20.72 0.73 3.22
N ASP A 295 -21.09 1.94 2.79
CA ASP A 295 -22.39 2.56 3.11
C ASP A 295 -23.11 3.22 1.90
N PRO A 296 -24.42 3.51 2.01
CA PRO A 296 -25.23 3.98 0.87
C PRO A 296 -24.91 5.39 0.35
N PHE A 297 -24.04 6.15 1.01
CA PHE A 297 -23.74 7.55 0.68
C PHE A 297 -22.44 7.72 -0.11
N GLY A 298 -21.80 6.61 -0.48
CA GLY A 298 -20.56 6.58 -1.22
C GLY A 298 -19.38 6.19 -0.33
N SER A 299 -18.39 5.61 -1.00
CA SER A 299 -17.08 5.29 -0.47
C SER A 299 -16.03 6.03 -1.29
N ASP A 300 -14.98 6.51 -0.64
CA ASP A 300 -13.89 7.29 -1.22
C ASP A 300 -12.63 6.40 -1.39
N ASN A 301 -11.66 6.88 -2.16
CA ASN A 301 -10.51 6.08 -2.58
C ASN A 301 -9.37 6.15 -1.57
N ASP A 302 -8.95 5.00 -1.05
CA ASP A 302 -7.86 4.87 -0.08
C ASP A 302 -6.54 4.41 -0.70
N VAL A 303 -5.42 4.74 -0.05
CA VAL A 303 -4.12 4.13 -0.33
C VAL A 303 -3.53 3.54 0.93
N ILE A 304 -3.50 2.22 0.99
CA ILE A 304 -3.03 1.45 2.14
C ILE A 304 -1.74 0.73 1.77
N VAL A 305 -0.68 1.05 2.49
CA VAL A 305 0.62 0.38 2.40
C VAL A 305 0.91 -0.30 3.72
N THR A 306 1.05 -1.62 3.70
CA THR A 306 1.36 -2.40 4.89
C THR A 306 2.54 -3.33 4.67
N ALA A 307 3.39 -3.48 5.68
CA ALA A 307 4.39 -4.54 5.71
C ALA A 307 4.41 -5.30 7.04
N GLY A 308 4.61 -6.61 6.96
CA GLY A 308 4.67 -7.46 8.13
C GLY A 308 4.65 -8.96 7.88
N MET A 309 4.58 -9.78 8.93
CA MET A 309 4.44 -11.23 8.73
C MET A 309 3.03 -11.58 8.26
N ARG A 310 2.03 -10.98 8.90
CA ARG A 310 0.62 -11.18 8.63
C ARG A 310 -0.08 -9.84 8.48
N ASN A 311 -0.78 -9.68 7.38
CA ASN A 311 -1.54 -8.47 7.09
C ASN A 311 -2.97 -8.87 6.74
N LEU A 312 -3.94 -8.26 7.39
CA LEU A 312 -5.32 -8.18 6.93
C LEU A 312 -5.54 -6.76 6.42
N VAL A 313 -5.92 -6.64 5.16
CA VAL A 313 -6.24 -5.36 4.52
C VAL A 313 -7.61 -5.51 3.86
N ASP A 314 -8.51 -4.60 4.18
CA ASP A 314 -9.84 -4.49 3.59
C ASP A 314 -10.02 -3.04 3.13
N GLY A 315 -10.03 -2.80 1.81
CA GLY A 315 -10.21 -1.46 1.23
C GLY A 315 -11.62 -0.93 1.47
N GLY A 316 -12.60 -1.82 1.38
CA GLY A 316 -13.99 -1.54 1.70
C GLY A 316 -14.73 -1.10 0.44
N GLY A 317 -14.81 0.19 0.17
CA GLY A 317 -15.34 0.67 -1.10
C GLY A 317 -14.58 1.88 -1.57
N GLY A 318 -14.74 2.22 -2.85
CA GLY A 318 -13.87 3.19 -3.51
C GLY A 318 -12.93 2.47 -4.46
N ASN A 319 -12.14 3.23 -5.22
CA ASN A 319 -11.08 2.67 -6.05
C ASN A 319 -9.78 2.71 -5.25
N ASP A 320 -9.43 1.61 -4.59
CA ASP A 320 -8.39 1.59 -3.57
C ASP A 320 -7.03 1.14 -4.11
N GLY A 321 -5.96 1.69 -3.54
CA GLY A 321 -4.58 1.26 -3.76
C GLY A 321 -4.05 0.45 -2.58
N LEU A 322 -4.06 -0.88 -2.69
CA LEU A 322 -3.71 -1.78 -1.59
C LEU A 322 -2.36 -2.45 -1.84
N PHE A 323 -1.35 -2.08 -1.05
CA PHE A 323 0.02 -2.60 -1.17
C PHE A 323 0.39 -3.38 0.11
N ALA A 324 0.38 -4.71 0.04
CA ALA A 324 0.66 -5.58 1.17
C ALA A 324 1.94 -6.39 0.97
N GLY A 325 2.96 -6.11 1.77
CA GLY A 325 4.20 -6.89 1.86
C GLY A 325 4.21 -7.83 3.07
N GLY A 326 4.52 -9.10 2.87
CA GLY A 326 4.64 -10.03 3.99
C GLY A 326 4.72 -11.49 3.64
N LEU A 327 4.58 -12.38 4.63
CA LEU A 327 4.47 -13.82 4.35
C LEU A 327 3.03 -14.22 4.06
N PHE A 328 2.08 -13.78 4.89
CA PHE A 328 0.68 -14.16 4.80
C PHE A 328 -0.20 -12.92 4.77
N ASN A 329 -0.60 -12.49 3.58
CA ASN A 329 -1.52 -11.38 3.42
C ASN A 329 -2.93 -11.90 3.17
N ASN A 330 -3.94 -11.25 3.74
CA ASN A 330 -5.34 -11.38 3.36
C ASN A 330 -5.79 -10.00 2.91
N VAL A 331 -5.90 -9.80 1.60
CA VAL A 331 -6.19 -8.51 0.99
C VAL A 331 -7.53 -8.58 0.27
N ILE A 332 -8.42 -7.65 0.59
CA ILE A 332 -9.75 -7.53 0.02
C ILE A 332 -9.87 -6.11 -0.54
N GLY A 333 -10.11 -5.96 -1.84
CA GLY A 333 -10.40 -4.67 -2.47
C GLY A 333 -11.74 -4.15 -1.99
N GLY A 334 -12.81 -4.84 -2.38
CA GLY A 334 -14.16 -4.57 -1.91
C GLY A 334 -15.06 -4.17 -3.06
N THR A 335 -15.54 -2.93 -3.08
CA THR A 335 -16.35 -2.41 -4.19
C THR A 335 -15.69 -1.21 -4.85
N GLY A 336 -15.54 -1.23 -6.18
CA GLY A 336 -14.85 -0.20 -6.94
C GLY A 336 -13.75 -0.84 -7.77
N ASP A 337 -13.09 -0.06 -8.62
CA ASP A 337 -11.98 -0.57 -9.43
C ASP A 337 -10.70 -0.45 -8.60
N ASP A 338 -10.19 -1.57 -8.07
CA ASP A 338 -9.07 -1.57 -7.10
C ASP A 338 -7.72 -1.89 -7.75
N LEU A 339 -6.63 -1.29 -7.24
CA LEU A 339 -5.26 -1.68 -7.50
C LEU A 339 -4.71 -2.46 -6.31
N ILE A 340 -4.57 -3.78 -6.45
CA ILE A 340 -4.08 -4.65 -5.39
C ILE A 340 -2.69 -5.18 -5.74
N VAL A 341 -1.73 -4.93 -4.86
CA VAL A 341 -0.37 -5.48 -4.92
C VAL A 341 -0.10 -6.28 -3.64
N SER A 342 -0.01 -7.60 -3.75
CA SER A 342 0.31 -8.48 -2.62
C SER A 342 1.60 -9.27 -2.86
N MET A 343 2.60 -9.04 -2.02
CA MET A 343 3.88 -9.74 -2.02
C MET A 343 3.92 -10.71 -0.84
N GLY A 344 3.99 -12.02 -1.09
CA GLY A 344 4.13 -13.01 -0.02
C GLY A 344 4.04 -14.49 -0.42
N GLY A 345 4.19 -15.34 0.60
CA GLY A 345 4.20 -16.80 0.50
C GLY A 345 2.96 -17.42 1.16
N GLY A 346 1.84 -17.49 0.44
CA GLY A 346 0.58 -18.03 0.95
C GLY A 346 -0.48 -16.97 1.24
N SER A 347 -0.50 -15.90 0.44
CA SER A 347 -1.47 -14.82 0.55
C SER A 347 -2.82 -15.20 -0.06
N ILE A 348 -3.89 -14.62 0.47
CA ILE A 348 -5.24 -14.67 -0.11
C ILE A 348 -5.56 -13.25 -0.56
N VAL A 349 -5.95 -13.11 -1.82
CA VAL A 349 -6.27 -11.83 -2.44
C VAL A 349 -7.63 -11.94 -3.12
N ASN A 350 -8.50 -10.95 -2.90
CA ASN A 350 -9.82 -10.87 -3.50
C ASN A 350 -10.05 -9.43 -4.00
N GLY A 351 -10.26 -9.23 -5.30
CA GLY A 351 -10.61 -7.94 -5.89
C GLY A 351 -11.97 -7.47 -5.37
N GLY A 352 -13.00 -8.28 -5.63
CA GLY A 352 -14.36 -8.03 -5.12
C GLY A 352 -15.31 -7.70 -6.25
N THR A 353 -15.80 -6.47 -6.34
CA THR A 353 -16.65 -6.04 -7.46
C THR A 353 -16.09 -4.77 -8.07
N GLY A 354 -15.97 -4.73 -9.39
CA GLY A 354 -15.31 -3.65 -10.12
C GLY A 354 -14.37 -4.26 -11.14
N ASN A 355 -13.71 -3.43 -11.94
CA ASN A 355 -12.63 -3.91 -12.81
C ASN A 355 -11.33 -3.73 -12.03
N ASP A 356 -10.79 -4.82 -11.48
CA ASP A 356 -9.67 -4.77 -10.56
C ASP A 356 -8.34 -5.06 -11.27
N VAL A 357 -7.27 -4.38 -10.84
CA VAL A 357 -5.90 -4.63 -11.27
C VAL A 357 -5.15 -5.32 -10.13
N ILE A 358 -4.86 -6.60 -10.28
CA ILE A 358 -4.33 -7.43 -9.19
C ILE A 358 -2.94 -7.96 -9.53
N ALA A 359 -1.90 -7.44 -8.89
CA ALA A 359 -0.54 -7.97 -8.96
C ALA A 359 -0.21 -8.80 -7.71
N THR A 360 0.05 -10.10 -7.89
CA THR A 360 0.54 -10.95 -6.79
C THR A 360 1.94 -11.45 -7.06
N ILE A 361 2.78 -11.43 -6.04
CA ILE A 361 4.18 -11.82 -6.15
C ILE A 361 4.53 -12.78 -5.00
N GLY A 362 5.24 -13.86 -5.31
CA GLY A 362 5.74 -14.82 -4.32
C GLY A 362 5.25 -16.23 -4.62
N GLY A 363 4.67 -16.95 -3.66
CA GLY A 363 4.25 -18.31 -3.96
C GLY A 363 3.13 -18.86 -3.08
N ALA A 364 2.42 -19.86 -3.60
CA ALA A 364 1.25 -20.47 -2.99
C ALA A 364 0.12 -19.46 -2.67
N ASN A 365 0.06 -18.35 -3.40
CA ASN A 365 -0.99 -17.36 -3.25
C ASN A 365 -2.30 -17.86 -3.87
N THR A 366 -3.44 -17.45 -3.30
CA THR A 366 -4.77 -17.65 -3.86
C THR A 366 -5.35 -16.29 -4.22
N VAL A 367 -5.74 -16.12 -5.48
CA VAL A 367 -6.24 -14.85 -6.02
C VAL A 367 -7.64 -15.07 -6.57
N THR A 368 -8.55 -14.17 -6.23
CA THR A 368 -9.87 -14.06 -6.83
C THR A 368 -10.03 -12.66 -7.41
N GLY A 369 -10.42 -12.55 -8.68
CA GLY A 369 -10.79 -11.27 -9.29
C GLY A 369 -12.13 -10.79 -8.72
N GLY A 370 -13.21 -11.45 -9.13
CA GLY A 370 -14.53 -11.26 -8.56
C GLY A 370 -15.57 -11.04 -9.65
N LEU A 371 -16.28 -9.91 -9.59
CA LEU A 371 -17.21 -9.48 -10.64
C LEU A 371 -16.63 -8.27 -11.36
N GLY A 372 -16.61 -8.28 -12.69
CA GLY A 372 -16.09 -7.20 -13.51
C GLY A 372 -14.90 -7.67 -14.35
N ASN A 373 -14.38 -6.81 -15.23
CA ASN A 373 -13.33 -7.20 -16.18
C ASN A 373 -11.94 -6.99 -15.54
N ASP A 374 -11.43 -8.01 -14.87
CA ASP A 374 -10.23 -7.93 -14.07
C ASP A 374 -8.95 -8.09 -14.90
N PHE A 375 -7.86 -7.49 -14.43
CA PHE A 375 -6.52 -7.68 -14.96
C PHE A 375 -5.55 -8.16 -13.88
N ALA A 376 -5.29 -9.47 -13.86
CA ALA A 376 -4.36 -10.08 -12.92
C ALA A 376 -2.94 -10.22 -13.50
N ILE A 377 -1.93 -9.84 -12.72
CA ILE A 377 -0.53 -10.16 -12.96
C ILE A 377 -0.08 -11.13 -11.86
N ASN A 378 0.14 -12.38 -12.25
CA ASN A 378 0.48 -13.46 -11.35
C ASN A 378 1.98 -13.76 -11.44
N MET A 379 2.73 -13.43 -10.38
CA MET A 379 4.17 -13.62 -10.32
C MET A 379 4.60 -14.65 -9.27
N GLY A 380 5.40 -15.63 -9.68
CA GLY A 380 6.04 -16.61 -8.80
C GLY A 380 5.37 -18.00 -8.73
N LEU A 381 5.58 -18.77 -7.67
CA LEU A 381 5.44 -20.24 -7.66
C LEU A 381 4.13 -20.76 -7.05
N ALA A 382 3.44 -21.66 -7.77
CA ALA A 382 2.28 -22.43 -7.33
C ALA A 382 1.09 -21.56 -6.86
N ASN A 383 0.90 -20.40 -7.50
CA ASN A 383 -0.26 -19.56 -7.25
C ASN A 383 -1.51 -20.14 -7.91
N VAL A 384 -2.66 -19.94 -7.28
CA VAL A 384 -3.98 -20.28 -7.83
C VAL A 384 -4.73 -18.98 -8.06
N VAL A 385 -5.12 -18.72 -9.30
CA VAL A 385 -5.85 -17.53 -9.72
C VAL A 385 -7.21 -17.96 -10.26
N SER A 386 -8.29 -17.29 -9.84
CA SER A 386 -9.64 -17.45 -10.35
C SER A 386 -10.19 -16.07 -10.65
N LEU A 387 -10.48 -15.74 -11.90
CA LEU A 387 -10.81 -14.36 -12.25
C LEU A 387 -12.28 -14.06 -11.99
N GLY A 388 -13.22 -14.90 -12.44
CA GLY A 388 -14.60 -14.85 -11.95
C GLY A 388 -15.63 -14.73 -13.06
N GLU A 389 -16.50 -13.73 -12.98
CA GLU A 389 -17.48 -13.42 -14.03
C GLU A 389 -17.00 -12.20 -14.83
N ASP A 390 -17.43 -12.11 -16.10
CA ASP A 390 -17.04 -11.11 -17.10
C ASP A 390 -15.68 -11.41 -17.77
N ASN A 391 -15.20 -10.51 -18.64
CA ASN A 391 -14.08 -10.83 -19.54
C ASN A 391 -12.74 -10.43 -18.90
N ASP A 392 -12.00 -11.41 -18.41
CA ASP A 392 -10.81 -11.17 -17.61
C ASP A 392 -9.50 -11.34 -18.40
N THR A 393 -8.41 -10.83 -17.84
CA THR A 393 -7.07 -11.04 -18.40
C THR A 393 -6.11 -11.42 -17.31
N VAL A 394 -5.31 -12.46 -17.54
CA VAL A 394 -4.23 -12.86 -16.63
C VAL A 394 -2.90 -12.95 -17.35
N LEU A 395 -1.92 -12.20 -16.83
CA LEU A 395 -0.51 -12.30 -17.20
C LEU A 395 0.23 -13.18 -16.19
N ASN A 396 0.63 -14.37 -16.61
CA ASN A 396 1.37 -15.32 -15.79
C ASN A 396 2.87 -15.17 -16.00
N ILE A 397 3.57 -14.73 -14.95
CA ILE A 397 5.02 -14.56 -14.85
C ILE A 397 5.53 -15.43 -13.70
N GLY A 398 5.40 -16.74 -13.83
CA GLY A 398 5.58 -17.63 -12.69
C GLY A 398 5.31 -19.08 -13.01
N LEU A 399 5.35 -19.91 -11.99
CA LEU A 399 5.57 -21.35 -12.07
C LEU A 399 4.48 -22.16 -11.44
N ALA A 400 4.23 -23.35 -11.97
CA ALA A 400 3.40 -24.42 -11.40
C ALA A 400 2.03 -23.94 -10.89
N GLY A 401 1.53 -22.83 -11.43
CA GLY A 401 0.29 -22.18 -11.02
C GLY A 401 -0.89 -22.67 -11.83
N VAL A 402 -2.08 -22.47 -11.28
CA VAL A 402 -3.36 -22.72 -11.96
C VAL A 402 -4.06 -21.40 -12.10
N SER A 403 -4.43 -21.03 -13.31
CA SER A 403 -5.25 -19.84 -13.58
C SER A 403 -6.56 -20.27 -14.18
N MET A 404 -7.66 -19.78 -13.63
CA MET A 404 -9.02 -20.06 -14.06
C MET A 404 -9.67 -18.74 -14.47
N GLY A 405 -10.28 -18.73 -15.65
CA GLY A 405 -10.99 -17.58 -16.20
C GLY A 405 -12.34 -17.46 -15.50
N GLY A 406 -13.28 -18.31 -15.91
CA GLY A 406 -14.59 -18.40 -15.27
C GLY A 406 -15.70 -18.28 -16.29
N ASP A 407 -16.61 -17.34 -16.08
CA ASP A 407 -17.69 -17.05 -17.01
C ASP A 407 -17.33 -15.78 -17.79
N GLY A 408 -17.00 -15.87 -19.08
CA GLY A 408 -16.62 -14.71 -19.89
C GLY A 408 -15.64 -15.07 -20.99
N ASP A 409 -15.38 -14.15 -21.91
CA ASP A 409 -14.31 -14.36 -22.90
C ASP A 409 -12.97 -13.93 -22.26
N ASP A 410 -12.19 -14.89 -21.75
CA ASP A 410 -10.99 -14.62 -20.95
C ASP A 410 -9.69 -14.69 -21.75
N VAL A 411 -8.67 -13.94 -21.31
CA VAL A 411 -7.35 -13.88 -21.97
C VAL A 411 -6.24 -14.33 -21.04
N PHE A 412 -5.57 -15.44 -21.39
CA PHE A 412 -4.43 -16.00 -20.68
C PHE A 412 -3.13 -15.70 -21.41
N LEU A 413 -2.37 -14.76 -20.87
CA LEU A 413 -1.03 -14.42 -21.34
C LEU A 413 0.02 -15.16 -20.49
N ASN A 414 0.53 -16.30 -20.97
CA ASN A 414 1.75 -16.84 -20.39
C ASN A 414 2.95 -16.06 -20.93
N LEU A 415 3.92 -15.72 -20.08
CA LEU A 415 5.06 -14.94 -20.52
C LEU A 415 5.88 -15.69 -21.57
N GLY A 416 5.96 -15.15 -22.78
CA GLY A 416 6.53 -15.78 -23.97
C GLY A 416 6.82 -14.76 -25.06
N TRP A 417 7.37 -15.23 -26.19
CA TRP A 417 7.72 -14.36 -27.33
C TRP A 417 6.53 -13.52 -27.81
N GLU A 418 5.37 -14.15 -27.99
CA GLU A 418 4.17 -13.44 -28.45
C GLU A 418 3.68 -12.41 -27.44
N THR A 419 3.71 -12.73 -26.15
CA THR A 419 3.33 -11.79 -25.09
C THR A 419 4.22 -10.55 -25.10
N PHE A 420 5.53 -10.70 -25.35
CA PHE A 420 6.41 -9.54 -25.52
C PHE A 420 6.06 -8.70 -26.74
N ASP A 421 5.80 -9.34 -27.88
CA ASP A 421 5.41 -8.66 -29.12
C ASP A 421 4.06 -7.95 -28.93
N LEU A 422 3.06 -8.62 -28.33
CA LEU A 422 1.74 -8.06 -28.02
C LEU A 422 1.84 -6.84 -27.10
N LEU A 423 2.57 -6.92 -25.99
CA LEU A 423 2.73 -5.80 -25.07
C LEU A 423 3.45 -4.62 -25.73
N THR A 424 4.38 -4.89 -26.63
CA THR A 424 5.14 -3.85 -27.36
C THR A 424 4.29 -3.19 -28.44
N ASP A 425 3.66 -4.00 -29.31
CA ASP A 425 2.95 -3.53 -30.50
C ASP A 425 1.59 -2.90 -30.18
N SER A 426 0.92 -3.38 -29.13
CA SER A 426 -0.31 -2.76 -28.61
C SER A 426 -0.04 -1.39 -27.95
N GLY A 427 1.22 -1.08 -27.65
CA GLY A 427 1.59 0.11 -26.87
C GLY A 427 1.24 -0.02 -25.39
N ALA A 428 1.04 -1.25 -24.88
CA ALA A 428 0.80 -1.56 -23.46
C ALA A 428 2.10 -1.57 -22.62
N THR A 429 3.09 -0.74 -22.99
CA THR A 429 4.36 -0.62 -22.26
C THR A 429 4.18 -0.16 -20.81
N ILE A 430 3.02 0.42 -20.49
CA ILE A 430 2.65 0.80 -19.13
C ILE A 430 2.65 -0.39 -18.15
N VAL A 431 2.34 -1.62 -18.60
CA VAL A 431 2.38 -2.82 -17.72
C VAL A 431 3.76 -2.99 -17.10
N ASN A 432 4.82 -2.86 -17.91
CA ASN A 432 6.20 -2.93 -17.43
C ASN A 432 6.56 -1.74 -16.53
N ASN A 433 6.12 -0.53 -16.91
CA ASN A 433 6.40 0.69 -16.15
C ASN A 433 5.73 0.67 -14.76
N VAL A 434 4.53 0.08 -14.64
CA VAL A 434 3.81 -0.10 -13.37
C VAL A 434 4.51 -1.12 -12.50
N LEU A 435 4.90 -2.29 -13.04
CA LEU A 435 5.68 -3.29 -12.28
C LEU A 435 7.01 -2.73 -11.79
N GLY A 436 7.73 -1.99 -12.63
CA GLY A 436 8.95 -1.27 -12.26
C GLY A 436 8.71 -0.21 -11.18
N GLY A 437 7.64 0.58 -11.30
CA GLY A 437 7.25 1.58 -10.30
C GLY A 437 6.88 0.97 -8.94
N ILE A 438 6.11 -0.12 -8.95
CA ILE A 438 5.71 -0.86 -7.74
C ILE A 438 6.93 -1.41 -7.00
N THR A 439 7.84 -2.08 -7.73
CA THR A 439 9.06 -2.64 -7.13
C THR A 439 9.97 -1.56 -6.57
N ASP A 440 10.08 -0.41 -7.24
CA ASP A 440 10.84 0.74 -6.71
C ASP A 440 10.18 1.38 -5.49
N PHE A 441 8.86 1.59 -5.53
CA PHE A 441 8.08 2.11 -4.40
C PHE A 441 8.20 1.22 -3.17
N MET A 442 7.97 -0.09 -3.33
CA MET A 442 8.12 -1.08 -2.25
C MET A 442 9.56 -1.15 -1.75
N GLY A 443 10.55 -1.09 -2.63
CA GLY A 443 11.95 -0.97 -2.24
C GLY A 443 12.24 0.28 -1.41
N SER A 444 11.64 1.43 -1.75
CA SER A 444 11.78 2.67 -0.98
C SER A 444 11.11 2.59 0.38
N VAL A 445 9.92 1.99 0.48
CA VAL A 445 9.23 1.74 1.75
C VAL A 445 10.09 0.83 2.64
N VAL A 446 10.55 -0.31 2.11
CA VAL A 446 11.46 -1.24 2.82
C VAL A 446 12.70 -0.51 3.32
N SER A 447 13.35 0.29 2.46
CA SER A 447 14.57 1.01 2.81
C SER A 447 14.35 2.11 3.87
N ALA A 448 13.21 2.81 3.84
CA ALA A 448 12.87 3.83 4.84
C ALA A 448 12.72 3.25 6.26
N PHE A 449 12.37 1.96 6.34
CA PHE A 449 12.29 1.19 7.56
C PHE A 449 13.45 0.18 7.68
N GLY A 450 14.66 0.59 7.26
CA GLY A 450 15.92 -0.10 7.54
C GLY A 450 16.16 -1.42 6.80
N GLY A 451 15.26 -1.83 5.90
CA GLY A 451 15.39 -3.09 5.15
C GLY A 451 16.24 -2.99 3.88
N ASP A 452 16.67 -4.14 3.36
CA ASP A 452 17.42 -4.23 2.09
C ASP A 452 16.46 -4.43 0.90
N LYS A 453 16.54 -3.51 -0.06
CA LYS A 453 15.76 -3.50 -1.29
C LYS A 453 16.08 -4.72 -2.18
N GLU A 454 17.34 -5.11 -2.27
CA GLU A 454 17.81 -6.11 -3.25
C GLU A 454 17.41 -7.54 -2.83
N ASP A 455 17.54 -7.87 -1.54
CA ASP A 455 17.19 -9.20 -1.00
C ASP A 455 15.68 -9.48 -1.11
N SER A 456 14.85 -8.45 -0.97
CA SER A 456 13.39 -8.54 -1.03
C SER A 456 12.88 -8.82 -2.45
N ILE A 457 13.54 -8.27 -3.47
CA ILE A 457 13.11 -8.35 -4.88
C ILE A 457 13.71 -9.57 -5.60
N ALA A 458 14.95 -9.97 -5.26
CA ALA A 458 15.65 -11.06 -5.93
C ALA A 458 15.04 -12.46 -5.67
N SER A 459 14.33 -12.64 -4.55
CA SER A 459 13.66 -13.91 -4.20
C SER A 459 12.37 -14.18 -4.98
N LEU A 460 11.86 -13.19 -5.73
CA LEU A 460 10.54 -13.19 -6.37
C LEU A 460 10.52 -13.89 -7.74
N PHE A 461 11.69 -14.14 -8.33
CA PHE A 461 11.82 -14.70 -9.67
C PHE A 461 12.37 -16.12 -9.61
N SER A 462 11.46 -17.09 -9.63
CA SER A 462 11.80 -18.50 -9.85
C SER A 462 11.25 -18.90 -11.22
N PHE A 463 12.06 -19.59 -12.04
CA PHE A 463 11.66 -20.14 -13.35
C PHE A 463 11.66 -21.70 -13.32
N ASP A 464 10.59 -22.34 -13.80
CA ASP A 464 10.25 -23.78 -13.84
C ASP A 464 9.24 -23.98 -14.98
N ASP A 465 8.91 -25.22 -15.33
CA ASP A 465 8.43 -25.56 -16.68
C ASP A 465 6.93 -25.77 -16.86
N GLN A 466 6.05 -25.52 -15.87
CA GLN A 466 4.60 -25.85 -16.01
C GLN A 466 3.66 -24.70 -15.62
N SER A 467 2.76 -24.29 -16.50
CA SER A 467 1.54 -23.54 -16.15
C SER A 467 0.29 -24.34 -16.51
N ILE A 468 -0.79 -24.12 -15.76
CA ILE A 468 -2.12 -24.69 -16.05
C ILE A 468 -3.10 -23.53 -16.20
N SER A 469 -3.84 -23.48 -17.31
CA SER A 469 -4.89 -22.49 -17.55
C SER A 469 -6.19 -23.16 -17.94
N LEU A 470 -7.29 -22.70 -17.33
CA LEU A 470 -8.64 -23.25 -17.52
C LEU A 470 -9.58 -22.08 -17.87
N GLY A 471 -10.09 -22.03 -19.10
CA GLY A 471 -11.00 -20.97 -19.55
C GLY A 471 -12.38 -21.09 -18.89
N ASN A 472 -12.92 -22.31 -18.91
CA ASN A 472 -14.26 -22.69 -18.43
C ASN A 472 -15.37 -22.36 -19.43
N THR A 473 -16.00 -21.19 -19.39
CA THR A 473 -17.09 -20.86 -20.32
C THR A 473 -16.86 -19.52 -20.98
N GLY A 474 -17.01 -19.47 -22.31
CA GLY A 474 -16.74 -18.29 -23.11
C GLY A 474 -15.84 -18.65 -24.27
N ASN A 475 -15.44 -17.66 -25.07
CA ASN A 475 -14.47 -17.84 -26.14
C ASN A 475 -13.12 -17.36 -25.65
N ASP A 476 -12.36 -18.27 -25.06
CA ASP A 476 -11.15 -17.95 -24.33
C ASP A 476 -9.92 -17.90 -25.25
N VAL A 477 -8.95 -17.07 -24.90
CA VAL A 477 -7.70 -16.93 -25.63
C VAL A 477 -6.51 -17.35 -24.78
N PHE A 478 -5.71 -18.28 -25.28
CA PHE A 478 -4.51 -18.77 -24.60
C PHE A 478 -3.25 -18.48 -25.42
N VAL A 479 -2.36 -17.67 -24.87
CA VAL A 479 -1.05 -17.40 -25.45
C VAL A 479 0.01 -18.29 -24.82
N ALA A 480 0.74 -19.02 -25.65
CA ALA A 480 1.81 -19.91 -25.21
C ALA A 480 3.01 -19.13 -24.67
N GLY A 481 3.44 -19.51 -23.46
CA GLY A 481 4.60 -18.94 -22.80
C GLY A 481 5.85 -19.80 -22.94
N PHE A 482 6.91 -19.37 -22.27
CA PHE A 482 8.11 -20.18 -22.10
C PHE A 482 7.84 -21.44 -21.26
N GLY A 483 8.46 -22.55 -21.63
CA GLY A 483 8.32 -23.82 -20.90
C GLY A 483 7.14 -24.66 -21.41
N SER A 484 6.50 -25.41 -20.52
CA SER A 484 5.33 -26.22 -20.82
C SER A 484 4.07 -25.55 -20.25
N ALA A 485 3.01 -25.50 -21.04
CA ALA A 485 1.71 -25.02 -20.59
C ALA A 485 0.64 -26.06 -20.91
N GLN A 486 -0.21 -26.35 -19.93
CA GLN A 486 -1.43 -27.14 -20.11
C GLN A 486 -2.61 -26.19 -20.12
N VAL A 487 -3.41 -26.26 -21.17
CA VAL A 487 -4.54 -25.35 -21.35
C VAL A 487 -5.79 -26.15 -21.64
N THR A 488 -6.90 -25.74 -21.04
CA THR A 488 -8.23 -26.27 -21.31
C THR A 488 -9.13 -25.08 -21.57
N GLY A 489 -9.62 -24.94 -22.80
CA GLY A 489 -10.55 -23.87 -23.19
C GLY A 489 -11.86 -24.04 -22.44
N GLY A 490 -12.68 -24.99 -22.86
CA GLY A 490 -13.84 -25.43 -22.10
C GLY A 490 -15.09 -25.46 -22.95
N VAL A 491 -16.05 -24.60 -22.65
CA VAL A 491 -17.27 -24.42 -23.43
C VAL A 491 -17.17 -23.11 -24.20
N GLY A 492 -17.29 -23.19 -25.52
CA GLY A 492 -17.17 -22.03 -26.41
C GLY A 492 -16.05 -22.23 -27.44
N SER A 493 -15.89 -21.25 -28.32
CA SER A 493 -14.94 -21.32 -29.44
C SER A 493 -13.60 -20.70 -29.03
N ASP A 494 -12.67 -21.54 -28.59
CA ASP A 494 -11.43 -21.11 -27.97
C ASP A 494 -10.30 -20.89 -28.98
N SER A 495 -9.38 -19.98 -28.64
CA SER A 495 -8.29 -19.54 -29.49
C SER A 495 -6.94 -19.76 -28.82
N TYR A 496 -6.09 -20.55 -29.46
CA TYR A 496 -4.79 -20.97 -28.97
C TYR A 496 -3.70 -20.35 -29.82
N ARG A 497 -2.71 -19.71 -29.20
CA ARG A 497 -1.70 -18.92 -29.92
C ARG A 497 -0.31 -19.42 -29.57
N PHE A 498 0.38 -19.95 -30.58
CA PHE A 498 1.69 -20.56 -30.45
C PHE A 498 2.72 -19.82 -31.32
N THR A 499 3.69 -19.22 -30.64
CA THR A 499 4.84 -18.62 -31.30
C THR A 499 6.06 -19.56 -31.23
N LEU A 500 6.77 -19.72 -32.34
CA LEU A 500 7.92 -20.61 -32.42
C LEU A 500 8.97 -20.30 -31.34
N GLY A 501 9.46 -21.35 -30.69
CA GLY A 501 10.41 -21.26 -29.58
C GLY A 501 9.78 -20.91 -28.23
N SER A 502 8.45 -20.83 -28.10
CA SER A 502 7.78 -20.67 -26.81
C SER A 502 7.89 -21.92 -25.96
N GLY A 503 7.71 -23.12 -26.50
CA GLY A 503 7.91 -24.32 -25.69
C GLY A 503 7.02 -25.49 -26.08
N ARG A 504 6.45 -26.13 -25.06
CA ARG A 504 5.43 -27.16 -25.18
C ARG A 504 4.06 -26.59 -24.79
N PHE A 505 3.06 -26.80 -25.63
CA PHE A 505 1.71 -26.28 -25.42
C PHE A 505 0.69 -27.40 -25.55
N ASP A 506 0.29 -27.98 -24.43
CA ASP A 506 -0.65 -29.10 -24.38
C ASP A 506 -2.09 -28.58 -24.28
N ILE A 507 -2.83 -28.66 -25.38
CA ILE A 507 -4.23 -28.24 -25.47
C ILE A 507 -5.14 -29.42 -25.17
N TYR A 508 -6.12 -29.19 -24.29
CA TYR A 508 -7.16 -30.13 -23.90
C TYR A 508 -8.54 -29.55 -24.19
N GLU A 509 -9.22 -30.16 -25.15
CA GLU A 509 -10.58 -29.79 -25.53
C GLU A 509 -11.62 -30.80 -25.07
N THR A 510 -12.85 -30.33 -24.92
CA THR A 510 -14.00 -31.24 -24.87
C THR A 510 -14.38 -31.63 -26.29
N ALA A 511 -14.58 -32.92 -26.55
CA ALA A 511 -14.84 -33.44 -27.91
C ALA A 511 -16.28 -33.14 -28.39
N ASP A 512 -16.78 -31.92 -28.19
CA ASP A 512 -18.03 -31.43 -28.74
C ASP A 512 -17.76 -30.70 -30.06
N ASP A 513 -18.16 -31.31 -31.18
CA ASP A 513 -17.96 -30.75 -32.53
C ASP A 513 -18.82 -29.50 -32.81
N SER A 514 -19.56 -28.97 -31.83
CA SER A 514 -20.32 -27.72 -31.97
C SER A 514 -19.45 -26.48 -31.91
N ASP A 515 -18.33 -26.58 -31.20
CA ASP A 515 -17.43 -25.49 -30.93
C ASP A 515 -16.30 -25.56 -31.97
N ILE A 516 -15.94 -24.42 -32.55
CA ILE A 516 -14.85 -24.35 -33.55
C ILE A 516 -13.69 -23.67 -32.88
N ASN A 517 -12.65 -24.43 -32.57
CA ASN A 517 -11.45 -23.93 -31.93
C ASN A 517 -10.41 -23.55 -32.99
N SER A 518 -9.55 -22.60 -32.64
CA SER A 518 -8.51 -22.09 -33.55
C SER A 518 -7.13 -22.18 -32.92
N LEU A 519 -6.14 -22.62 -33.72
CA LEU A 519 -4.73 -22.63 -33.34
C LEU A 519 -3.93 -21.75 -34.31
N PHE A 520 -3.45 -20.62 -33.79
CA PHE A 520 -2.58 -19.69 -34.46
C PHE A 520 -1.12 -20.09 -34.30
N ILE A 521 -0.39 -20.17 -35.41
CA ILE A 521 1.03 -20.52 -35.40
C ILE A 521 1.83 -19.49 -36.18
N GLN A 522 2.75 -18.82 -35.49
CA GLN A 522 3.56 -17.75 -36.09
C GLN A 522 5.03 -17.81 -35.66
N ARG A 523 5.89 -17.14 -36.45
CA ARG A 523 7.32 -16.99 -36.14
C ARG A 523 7.52 -15.87 -35.12
N ASN A 524 8.56 -15.99 -34.30
CA ASN A 524 9.05 -14.82 -33.56
C ASN A 524 9.89 -13.90 -34.46
N ALA A 525 10.12 -12.66 -34.01
CA ALA A 525 10.86 -11.64 -34.77
C ALA A 525 12.30 -12.08 -35.18
N ASN A 526 12.92 -12.99 -34.43
CA ASN A 526 14.27 -13.50 -34.71
C ASN A 526 14.31 -14.58 -35.80
N GLN A 527 13.15 -15.00 -36.31
CA GLN A 527 13.00 -16.10 -37.25
C GLN A 527 12.35 -15.67 -38.58
N ALA A 528 12.48 -14.39 -38.94
CA ALA A 528 11.88 -13.81 -40.14
C ALA A 528 12.24 -14.50 -41.48
N ASP A 529 13.32 -15.28 -41.52
CA ASP A 529 13.79 -16.01 -42.71
C ASP A 529 13.09 -17.37 -42.92
N LEU A 530 12.36 -17.90 -41.93
CA LEU A 530 11.67 -19.19 -42.05
C LEU A 530 10.38 -19.05 -42.87
N SER A 531 10.10 -19.92 -43.83
CA SER A 531 8.83 -19.88 -44.56
C SER A 531 8.03 -21.16 -44.30
N PHE A 532 6.81 -21.03 -43.78
CA PHE A 532 5.96 -22.19 -43.53
C PHE A 532 5.54 -22.91 -44.82
N SER A 533 5.39 -24.22 -44.69
CA SER A 533 4.73 -25.13 -45.61
C SER A 533 4.02 -26.21 -44.80
N LEU A 534 3.07 -26.94 -45.39
CA LEU A 534 2.38 -28.03 -44.69
C LEU A 534 3.34 -29.13 -44.21
N ASP A 535 4.48 -29.32 -44.88
CA ASP A 535 5.49 -30.31 -44.47
C ASP A 535 6.25 -29.91 -43.20
N ASN A 536 6.15 -28.63 -42.77
CA ASN A 536 6.70 -28.17 -41.50
C ASN A 536 5.78 -28.48 -40.30
N LEU A 537 4.51 -28.81 -40.56
CA LEU A 537 3.52 -29.17 -39.55
C LEU A 537 3.52 -30.69 -39.38
N VAL A 538 4.38 -31.20 -38.50
CA VAL A 538 4.64 -32.63 -38.35
C VAL A 538 3.70 -33.28 -37.35
N LEU A 539 2.69 -33.98 -37.86
CA LEU A 539 1.68 -34.68 -37.05
C LEU A 539 2.18 -36.07 -36.61
N SER A 540 2.01 -36.37 -35.32
CA SER A 540 2.31 -37.68 -34.73
C SER A 540 1.45 -38.80 -35.33
N GLU A 541 1.89 -40.06 -35.19
CA GLU A 541 1.16 -41.21 -35.74
C GLU A 541 -0.24 -41.40 -35.13
N ASP A 542 -0.39 -41.07 -33.86
CA ASP A 542 -1.65 -41.09 -33.12
C ASP A 542 -2.44 -39.79 -33.23
N GLN A 543 -1.93 -38.80 -33.99
CA GLN A 543 -2.55 -37.50 -34.24
C GLN A 543 -2.79 -36.64 -32.99
N SER A 544 -2.17 -36.99 -31.84
CA SER A 544 -2.33 -36.24 -30.59
C SER A 544 -1.29 -35.15 -30.38
N GLN A 545 -0.27 -35.06 -31.23
CA GLN A 545 0.80 -34.07 -31.12
C GLN A 545 1.18 -33.53 -32.50
N LEU A 546 1.39 -32.22 -32.55
CA LEU A 546 1.91 -31.48 -33.67
C LEU A 546 3.27 -30.87 -33.30
N ASP A 547 4.30 -31.20 -34.09
CA ASP A 547 5.62 -30.61 -34.00
C ASP A 547 5.83 -29.61 -35.13
N ILE A 548 6.45 -28.46 -34.84
CA ILE A 548 6.77 -27.46 -35.86
C ILE A 548 8.24 -27.58 -36.24
N VAL A 549 8.52 -28.18 -37.39
CA VAL A 549 9.87 -28.63 -37.75
C VAL A 549 10.48 -27.78 -38.86
N PHE A 550 11.65 -27.21 -38.57
CA PHE A 550 12.50 -26.53 -39.54
C PHE A 550 13.92 -27.08 -39.46
N ASN A 551 14.57 -27.27 -40.62
CA ASN A 551 15.96 -27.75 -40.69
C ASN A 551 16.24 -29.05 -39.89
N ASN A 552 15.24 -29.93 -39.78
CA ASN A 552 15.30 -31.19 -39.04
C ASN A 552 15.39 -31.04 -37.51
N GLU A 553 14.92 -29.91 -36.98
CA GLU A 553 14.80 -29.60 -35.55
C GLU A 553 13.37 -29.14 -35.26
N SER A 554 12.78 -29.62 -34.16
CA SER A 554 11.49 -29.08 -33.68
C SER A 554 11.73 -27.72 -33.05
N LEU A 555 10.87 -26.75 -33.37
CA LEU A 555 10.83 -25.40 -32.79
C LEU A 555 9.64 -25.21 -31.84
N GLY A 556 8.92 -26.29 -31.54
CA GLY A 556 7.78 -26.26 -30.64
C GLY A 556 6.96 -27.54 -30.70
N GLU A 557 6.41 -27.94 -29.56
CA GLU A 557 5.55 -29.12 -29.41
C GLU A 557 4.14 -28.67 -29.00
N ILE A 558 3.11 -29.13 -29.70
CA ILE A 558 1.71 -28.80 -29.41
C ILE A 558 0.92 -30.08 -29.22
N GLY A 559 0.36 -30.28 -28.04
CA GLY A 559 -0.58 -31.37 -27.76
C GLY A 559 -1.99 -30.99 -28.24
N LEU A 560 -2.68 -31.91 -28.92
CA LEU A 560 -3.98 -31.68 -29.56
C LEU A 560 -5.05 -32.64 -28.99
N SER A 561 -5.12 -32.74 -27.66
CA SER A 561 -6.06 -33.67 -27.03
C SER A 561 -7.49 -33.17 -27.18
N GLY A 562 -8.35 -33.93 -27.84
CA GLY A 562 -9.76 -33.55 -28.04
C GLY A 562 -10.02 -32.69 -29.28
N TRP A 563 -8.99 -32.36 -30.05
CA TRP A 563 -9.09 -31.54 -31.26
C TRP A 563 -9.97 -32.20 -32.34
N GLY A 564 -11.04 -31.52 -32.73
CA GLY A 564 -12.05 -31.95 -33.68
C GLY A 564 -11.65 -31.73 -35.15
N ASP A 565 -12.35 -32.40 -36.06
CA ASP A 565 -12.04 -32.31 -37.50
C ASP A 565 -12.34 -30.92 -38.09
N ASN A 566 -13.23 -30.14 -37.46
CA ASN A 566 -13.62 -28.80 -37.89
C ASN A 566 -12.74 -27.69 -37.31
N ASP A 567 -11.89 -28.00 -36.33
CA ASP A 567 -10.99 -27.03 -35.72
C ASP A 567 -9.96 -26.53 -36.73
N VAL A 568 -9.57 -25.27 -36.57
CA VAL A 568 -8.87 -24.49 -37.58
C VAL A 568 -7.43 -24.23 -37.18
N PHE A 569 -6.51 -24.37 -38.13
CA PHE A 569 -5.13 -23.94 -38.01
C PHE A 569 -4.92 -22.67 -38.84
N GLU A 570 -4.45 -21.63 -38.17
CA GLU A 570 -4.13 -20.32 -38.73
C GLU A 570 -2.61 -20.15 -38.70
N VAL A 571 -1.95 -20.68 -39.73
CA VAL A 571 -0.48 -20.68 -39.81
C VAL A 571 0.01 -19.54 -40.69
N GLU A 572 0.94 -18.75 -40.17
CA GLU A 572 1.48 -17.58 -40.84
C GLU A 572 1.93 -17.90 -42.28
N GLY A 573 1.39 -17.17 -43.25
CA GLY A 573 1.74 -17.32 -44.67
C GLY A 573 1.10 -18.52 -45.39
N LEU A 574 0.31 -19.34 -44.71
CA LEU A 574 -0.52 -20.38 -45.31
C LEU A 574 -1.99 -19.92 -45.39
N SER A 575 -2.80 -20.64 -46.18
CA SER A 575 -4.26 -20.50 -46.10
C SER A 575 -4.76 -21.25 -44.86
N SER A 576 -5.73 -20.67 -44.15
CA SER A 576 -6.48 -21.35 -43.09
C SER A 576 -6.92 -22.75 -43.54
N LEU A 577 -6.74 -23.74 -42.67
CA LEU A 577 -6.99 -25.15 -42.94
C LEU A 577 -7.60 -25.83 -41.71
N THR A 578 -8.46 -26.82 -41.94
CA THR A 578 -9.06 -27.60 -40.85
C THR A 578 -8.14 -28.73 -40.39
N PHE A 579 -8.39 -29.29 -39.21
CA PHE A 579 -7.65 -30.47 -38.77
C PHE A 579 -7.82 -31.65 -39.74
N ALA A 580 -9.02 -31.80 -40.32
CA ALA A 580 -9.27 -32.78 -41.38
C ALA A 580 -8.37 -32.57 -42.61
N ASP A 581 -8.13 -31.31 -43.01
CA ASP A 581 -7.23 -31.00 -44.12
C ASP A 581 -5.77 -31.36 -43.80
N LEU A 582 -5.32 -31.12 -42.56
CA LEU A 582 -3.97 -31.50 -42.12
C LEU A 582 -3.78 -33.02 -42.08
N LYS A 583 -4.77 -33.76 -41.55
CA LYS A 583 -4.78 -35.24 -41.57
C LYS A 583 -4.72 -35.76 -43.00
N LEU A 584 -5.50 -35.18 -43.90
CA LEU A 584 -5.52 -35.57 -45.30
C LEU A 584 -4.18 -35.32 -46.01
N HIS A 585 -3.45 -34.25 -45.66
CA HIS A 585 -2.09 -34.03 -46.16
C HIS A 585 -1.15 -35.18 -45.79
N TRP A 586 -1.17 -35.59 -44.51
CA TRP A 586 -0.35 -36.69 -44.00
C TRP A 586 -0.77 -38.06 -44.53
N ASP A 587 -2.07 -38.33 -44.64
CA ASP A 587 -2.61 -39.59 -45.18
C ASP A 587 -2.27 -39.80 -46.67
N ASN A 588 -2.12 -38.72 -47.43
CA ASN A 588 -1.74 -38.77 -48.84
C ASN A 588 -0.22 -38.89 -49.04
N MET A 589 0.58 -38.76 -47.98
CA MET A 589 2.03 -38.85 -48.03
C MET A 589 2.52 -40.31 -48.02
N SER A 590 3.59 -40.62 -48.77
CA SER A 590 4.17 -41.97 -48.73
C SER A 590 4.87 -42.26 -47.40
N ASP A 591 4.82 -43.50 -46.91
CA ASP A 591 5.47 -43.93 -45.66
C ASP A 591 6.93 -43.48 -45.54
N THR A 592 7.70 -43.51 -46.65
CA THR A 592 9.10 -43.10 -46.66
C THR A 592 9.27 -41.59 -46.42
N ALA A 593 8.42 -40.77 -47.04
CA ALA A 593 8.46 -39.33 -46.86
C ALA A 593 7.99 -38.93 -45.45
N ALA A 594 6.91 -39.55 -44.95
CA ALA A 594 6.42 -39.33 -43.60
C ALA A 594 7.47 -39.71 -42.54
N THR A 595 8.14 -40.86 -42.71
CA THR A 595 9.24 -41.28 -41.81
C THR A 595 10.42 -40.31 -41.84
N GLN A 596 10.73 -39.75 -43.01
CA GLN A 596 11.82 -38.78 -43.15
C GLN A 596 11.48 -37.47 -42.45
N LEU A 597 10.26 -36.95 -42.62
CA LEU A 597 9.82 -35.71 -41.97
C LEU A 597 9.68 -35.87 -40.45
N ARG A 598 9.32 -37.07 -39.95
CA ARG A 598 9.33 -37.40 -38.51
C ARG A 598 10.74 -37.67 -37.94
N GLY A 599 11.77 -37.62 -38.76
CA GLY A 599 13.17 -37.89 -38.39
C GLY A 599 13.92 -36.67 -37.85
N PHE A 600 13.29 -35.83 -37.03
CA PHE A 600 13.84 -34.58 -36.50
C PHE A 600 14.43 -34.73 -35.09
N SER A 601 15.23 -33.76 -34.67
CA SER A 601 15.69 -33.62 -33.29
C SER A 601 14.56 -33.07 -32.42
N ALA A 602 14.30 -33.73 -31.28
CA ALA A 602 13.28 -33.29 -30.31
C ALA A 602 13.52 -31.85 -29.86
N PHE A 603 12.45 -31.17 -29.46
CA PHE A 603 12.51 -29.80 -28.99
C PHE A 603 13.37 -29.68 -27.73
N ASP A 604 14.27 -28.69 -27.69
CA ASP A 604 15.11 -28.42 -26.52
C ASP A 604 14.38 -27.44 -25.57
N SER A 605 13.46 -27.99 -24.77
CA SER A 605 12.66 -27.20 -23.82
C SER A 605 13.50 -26.49 -22.77
N ALA A 606 14.63 -27.06 -22.37
CA ALA A 606 15.56 -26.44 -21.42
C ALA A 606 16.23 -25.20 -22.03
N ALA A 607 16.67 -25.28 -23.29
CA ALA A 607 17.24 -24.13 -23.98
C ALA A 607 16.19 -23.02 -24.22
N ALA A 608 14.96 -23.39 -24.58
CA ALA A 608 13.86 -22.43 -24.73
C ALA A 608 13.53 -21.71 -23.43
N LEU A 609 13.41 -22.45 -22.32
CA LEU A 609 13.17 -21.88 -20.99
C LEU A 609 14.31 -20.95 -20.56
N GLN A 610 15.57 -21.34 -20.82
CA GLN A 610 16.72 -20.48 -20.53
C GLN A 610 16.67 -19.17 -21.34
N ALA A 611 16.43 -19.26 -22.64
CA ALA A 611 16.32 -18.08 -23.51
C ALA A 611 15.15 -17.17 -23.07
N GLY A 612 14.04 -17.77 -22.66
CA GLY A 612 12.89 -17.06 -22.12
C GLY A 612 13.18 -16.34 -20.79
N ALA A 613 13.91 -16.99 -19.88
CA ALA A 613 14.35 -16.36 -18.63
C ALA A 613 15.29 -15.16 -18.90
N GLU A 614 16.24 -15.30 -19.82
CA GLU A 614 17.14 -14.22 -20.23
C GLU A 614 16.36 -13.04 -20.85
N ALA A 615 15.39 -13.32 -21.72
CA ALA A 615 14.53 -12.31 -22.33
C ALA A 615 13.63 -11.60 -21.31
N THR A 616 13.09 -12.35 -20.34
CA THR A 616 12.26 -11.81 -19.25
C THR A 616 13.05 -10.84 -18.38
N VAL A 617 14.28 -11.22 -17.99
CA VAL A 617 15.16 -10.34 -17.22
C VAL A 617 15.48 -9.07 -18.00
N ALA A 618 15.75 -9.19 -19.31
CA ALA A 618 15.98 -8.02 -20.16
C ALA A 618 14.74 -7.11 -20.26
N TRP A 619 13.54 -7.69 -20.41
CA TRP A 619 12.29 -6.93 -20.48
C TRP A 619 12.02 -6.14 -19.20
N LEU A 620 12.22 -6.75 -18.03
CA LEU A 620 12.10 -6.06 -16.73
C LEU A 620 13.12 -4.93 -16.57
N GLN A 621 14.30 -5.05 -17.19
CA GLN A 621 15.36 -4.02 -17.14
C GLN A 621 15.14 -2.87 -18.14
N ASP A 622 14.52 -3.13 -19.30
CA ASP A 622 14.29 -2.12 -20.33
C ASP A 622 13.25 -1.04 -19.94
N GLY A 623 12.45 -1.28 -18.88
CA GLY A 623 11.45 -0.34 -18.35
C GLY A 623 11.99 0.88 -17.58
N GLU A 624 13.30 0.97 -17.34
CA GLU A 624 13.92 2.00 -16.48
C GLU A 624 13.64 3.46 -16.90
N ALA A 625 13.35 3.74 -18.17
CA ALA A 625 13.20 5.11 -18.67
C ALA A 625 11.78 5.71 -18.52
N GLY A 626 10.78 4.92 -18.10
CA GLY A 626 9.37 5.32 -18.08
C GLY A 626 8.56 4.81 -16.89
N LYS A 627 9.23 4.33 -15.83
CA LYS A 627 8.58 3.79 -14.63
C LYS A 627 7.58 4.80 -14.04
N VAL A 628 6.48 4.26 -13.52
CA VAL A 628 5.52 5.07 -12.75
C VAL A 628 6.23 5.62 -11.53
N ASP A 629 6.28 6.95 -11.42
CA ASP A 629 6.82 7.63 -10.25
C ASP A 629 5.71 7.80 -9.22
N PHE A 630 5.84 7.07 -8.11
CA PHE A 630 4.95 7.20 -6.97
C PHE A 630 5.27 8.44 -6.08
N GLY A 631 6.24 9.32 -6.44
CA GLY A 631 6.57 10.58 -5.75
C GLY A 631 6.14 11.86 -6.52
N SER A 632 5.97 13.06 -5.94
CA SER A 632 6.01 13.59 -4.57
C SER A 632 4.63 13.58 -3.90
N MET A 633 4.57 13.09 -2.68
CA MET A 633 3.36 12.60 -2.03
C MET A 633 2.49 13.67 -1.33
N ASN A 634 2.47 14.91 -1.82
CA ASN A 634 1.83 16.00 -1.09
C ASN A 634 0.30 16.02 -1.21
N GLU A 635 -0.29 15.59 -2.33
CA GLU A 635 -1.76 15.48 -2.50
C GLU A 635 -2.15 14.53 -3.68
N GLY A 636 -1.23 13.65 -4.09
CA GLY A 636 -1.29 12.97 -5.39
C GLY A 636 -1.36 11.44 -5.36
N LEU A 637 -1.18 10.77 -4.21
CA LEU A 637 -1.00 9.31 -4.22
C LEU A 637 -2.26 8.58 -4.69
N THR A 638 -3.43 8.98 -4.19
CA THR A 638 -4.73 8.49 -4.68
C THR A 638 -4.92 8.78 -6.17
N ASN A 639 -4.58 10.00 -6.63
CA ASN A 639 -4.66 10.35 -8.06
C ASN A 639 -3.69 9.54 -8.94
N VAL A 640 -2.52 9.16 -8.40
CA VAL A 640 -1.55 8.29 -9.07
C VAL A 640 -2.12 6.89 -9.19
N VAL A 641 -2.72 6.36 -8.12
CA VAL A 641 -3.41 5.05 -8.14
C VAL A 641 -4.55 5.05 -9.15
N ASP A 642 -5.44 6.06 -9.13
CA ASP A 642 -6.51 6.23 -10.11
C ASP A 642 -5.97 6.24 -11.56
N GLY A 643 -4.84 6.94 -11.76
CA GLY A 643 -4.16 6.99 -13.05
C GLY A 643 -3.62 5.62 -13.48
N ILE A 644 -3.02 4.86 -12.56
CA ILE A 644 -2.53 3.51 -12.83
C ILE A 644 -3.68 2.58 -13.21
N ILE A 645 -4.78 2.58 -12.46
CA ILE A 645 -5.96 1.76 -12.75
C ILE A 645 -6.47 2.08 -14.17
N SER A 646 -6.64 3.37 -14.48
CA SER A 646 -7.08 3.82 -15.80
C SER A 646 -6.13 3.37 -16.92
N ASP A 647 -4.82 3.54 -16.75
CA ASP A 647 -3.85 3.18 -17.77
C ASP A 647 -3.74 1.66 -17.94
N MET A 648 -3.91 0.89 -16.85
CA MET A 648 -3.91 -0.57 -16.87
C MET A 648 -5.16 -1.13 -17.56
N HIS A 649 -6.34 -0.51 -17.38
CA HIS A 649 -7.54 -0.86 -18.14
C HIS A 649 -7.42 -0.54 -19.63
N ASP A 650 -6.79 0.58 -19.98
CA ASP A 650 -6.48 0.90 -21.39
C ASP A 650 -5.49 -0.11 -21.97
N ALA A 651 -4.48 -0.53 -21.20
CA ALA A 651 -3.55 -1.58 -21.59
C ALA A 651 -4.26 -2.93 -21.82
N LYS A 652 -5.11 -3.37 -20.88
CA LYS A 652 -5.95 -4.57 -21.01
C LYS A 652 -6.78 -4.49 -22.29
N THR A 653 -7.50 -3.39 -22.49
CA THR A 653 -8.33 -3.18 -23.69
C THR A 653 -7.52 -3.29 -24.98
N LYS A 654 -6.30 -2.74 -25.03
CA LYS A 654 -5.43 -2.83 -26.20
C LYS A 654 -4.93 -4.25 -26.44
N ILE A 655 -4.63 -4.99 -25.37
CA ILE A 655 -4.25 -6.41 -25.41
C ILE A 655 -5.42 -7.23 -25.96
N ASP A 656 -6.62 -7.10 -25.39
CA ASP A 656 -7.83 -7.84 -25.78
C ASP A 656 -8.17 -7.60 -27.26
N ASN A 657 -8.05 -6.35 -27.72
CA ASN A 657 -8.22 -6.01 -29.13
C ASN A 657 -7.12 -6.61 -30.03
N ALA A 658 -5.88 -6.67 -29.56
CA ALA A 658 -4.77 -7.23 -30.34
C ALA A 658 -4.92 -8.76 -30.50
N VAL A 659 -5.40 -9.46 -29.46
CA VAL A 659 -5.59 -10.91 -29.51
C VAL A 659 -6.88 -11.34 -30.22
N SER A 660 -7.91 -10.50 -30.26
CA SER A 660 -9.17 -10.79 -30.97
C SER A 660 -9.14 -10.49 -32.48
N LEU A 661 -8.15 -9.71 -32.96
CA LEU A 661 -8.01 -9.33 -34.38
C LEU A 661 -7.17 -10.29 -35.22
N ALA A 662 -6.45 -11.18 -34.57
CA ALA A 662 -5.65 -12.22 -35.20
C ALA A 662 -6.37 -13.53 -34.95
#